data_AF-A0A448S689-F1
#
_entry.id   AF-A0A448S689-F1
#
_cell.length_a   1.000
_cell.length_b   1.000
_cell.length_c   1.000
_cell.angle_alpha   90.00
_cell.angle_beta   90.00
_cell.angle_gamma   90.00
#
_symmetry.space_group_name_H-M   'P 1'
#
loop_
_entity.id
_entity.type
_entity.pdbx_description
1 polymer ?
#
loop_
_entity_poly.entity_id
_entity_poly.type
_entity_poly.pdbx_seq_one_letter_code
_entity_poly.pdbx_strand_id
1 'polypeptide(L)'
;MAALAGLWQGIEWIGAQLWPAVLNGRERGFLSGLWLAGSLMTGGMLYVAFRRRSFSYAAGGSLAAVSLLLLSYLNMPLTPEAERRWLVGHQLEQSEWKEATAYSGQQFDELIQSFPGQLDEWRVLNALEKNREKFPPLGYSPQDSEHITKLWTAALQSPQPDTQAEISALSKMKDATLWMPDQAELWLATGLFSLTITPTSGIAPESFGAISQIFQSAIQSNPRDADAWMGWALATLLVGDSELPLYGSPAPRLQQVTNALIVAGQLEKKGQYQPIIHRRLKQFIDALPAKEKRELDILQARATLLVGSAEPFDPAVVELANQNLIPASSGESGRKPVADSSIHIASVAPFSRAGLSTDGVRRVFGKDKDYATTMLSVDVDERGEPVSVLPFVSSGARELDLSAIRLAYSWRFPASNQPQHRFIPFDFVNTELTSSMYLQLMQQHIATLANLVARHDHAGLRQQEALIRRLNGTVWVGKRNFGLKRDEVYELNKMLMPKTLNDDYFTTTINKIDSLVGKYNQSPELLLLLARQQMLYFSYGMRLKSAEKQKAASSGVSNPWAHLLWDARRNFGRAIAMDPKRADAWYGWGLSWADEDPEKLVGALVYAQRLLHQAETSQSTLYSETMSQSERALEFLKLRLLLGMNLQHQRVGWLDILSARVSQNYQDMISTGSGAPSQPAYMSQEQSSQLVEKVAIRPMPFPRSLELQVPEVPQEKKYSAGIVSVSFEQAGITQATRTLPFFPDVGPQAAGEKTVVIDLDVSAQGKPQLVLISSSSGVALYDEAALAAAWTWQFAKQPVGHLQRVTVSFRR
;
A
#
# COMPACT_ATOMS: atom_id res chain seq x y z
N MET A 1 37.47 35.57 -51.75
CA MET A 1 37.37 34.59 -50.64
C MET A 1 38.63 34.54 -49.79
N ALA A 2 39.82 34.25 -50.35
CA ALA A 2 41.07 34.18 -49.57
C ALA A 2 41.48 35.51 -48.86
N ALA A 3 41.28 36.66 -49.50
CA ALA A 3 41.57 37.97 -48.88
C ALA A 3 40.61 38.34 -47.73
N LEU A 4 39.35 37.90 -47.81
CA LEU A 4 38.35 38.08 -46.75
C LEU A 4 38.64 37.15 -45.56
N ALA A 5 39.09 35.92 -45.82
CA ALA A 5 39.53 34.99 -44.79
C ALA A 5 40.78 35.49 -44.06
N GLY A 6 41.75 36.09 -44.77
CA GLY A 6 42.95 36.68 -44.17
C GLY A 6 42.66 37.93 -43.33
N LEU A 7 41.72 38.79 -43.76
CA LEU A 7 41.24 39.92 -42.95
C LEU A 7 40.49 39.46 -41.70
N TRP A 8 39.66 38.42 -41.81
CA TRP A 8 38.96 37.82 -40.68
C TRP A 8 39.94 37.23 -39.66
N GLN A 9 40.94 36.46 -40.11
CA GLN A 9 42.00 35.93 -39.25
C GLN A 9 42.85 37.04 -38.60
N GLY A 10 43.10 38.13 -39.31
CA GLY A 10 43.78 39.31 -38.74
C GLY A 10 42.96 40.00 -37.65
N ILE A 11 41.65 40.13 -37.83
CA ILE A 11 40.73 40.68 -36.82
C ILE A 11 40.64 39.75 -35.60
N GLU A 12 40.59 38.43 -35.81
CA GLU A 12 40.61 37.45 -34.71
C GLU A 12 41.93 37.48 -33.93
N TRP A 13 43.07 37.61 -34.60
CA TRP A 13 44.38 37.70 -33.96
C TRP A 13 44.55 38.98 -33.13
N ILE A 14 44.16 40.14 -33.69
CA ILE A 14 44.17 41.42 -32.97
C ILE A 14 43.18 41.38 -31.80
N GLY A 15 41.97 40.86 -32.01
CA GLY A 15 40.97 40.69 -30.96
C GLY A 15 41.43 39.75 -29.84
N ALA A 16 42.22 38.72 -30.15
CA ALA A 16 42.78 37.82 -29.14
C ALA A 16 43.88 38.46 -28.28
N GLN A 17 44.53 39.53 -28.75
CA GLN A 17 45.54 40.27 -27.96
C GLN A 17 44.96 41.46 -27.20
N LEU A 18 43.87 42.06 -27.69
CA LEU A 18 43.24 43.23 -27.08
C LEU A 18 42.22 42.88 -25.99
N TRP A 19 41.54 41.74 -26.11
CA TRP A 19 40.41 41.40 -25.25
C TRP A 19 40.77 40.33 -24.20
N PRO A 20 40.15 40.38 -23.00
CA PRO A 20 40.33 39.35 -21.98
C PRO A 20 40.14 37.94 -22.52
N ALA A 21 41.01 37.01 -22.06
CA ALA A 21 40.98 35.63 -22.50
C ALA A 21 39.68 34.88 -22.14
N VAL A 22 38.92 35.42 -21.18
CA VAL A 22 37.63 34.88 -20.73
C VAL A 22 36.51 35.06 -21.75
N LEU A 23 36.61 36.04 -22.65
CA LEU A 23 35.58 36.29 -23.67
C LEU A 23 35.59 35.21 -24.75
N ASN A 24 34.42 34.74 -25.16
CA ASN A 24 34.29 33.75 -26.23
C ASN A 24 34.49 34.39 -27.62
N GLY A 25 34.63 33.57 -28.67
CA GLY A 25 34.91 34.07 -30.02
C GLY A 25 33.86 35.03 -30.58
N ARG A 26 32.58 34.86 -30.21
CA ARG A 26 31.49 35.75 -30.62
C ARG A 26 31.56 37.10 -29.92
N GLU A 27 31.83 37.11 -28.62
CA GLU A 27 32.00 38.33 -27.82
C GLU A 27 33.22 39.13 -28.26
N ARG A 28 34.35 38.45 -28.48
CA ARG A 28 35.56 39.09 -29.04
C ARG A 28 35.29 39.63 -30.44
N GLY A 29 34.56 38.91 -31.28
CA GLY A 29 34.16 39.38 -32.61
C GLY A 29 33.25 40.61 -32.55
N PHE A 30 32.26 40.60 -31.65
CA PHE A 30 31.36 41.74 -31.41
C PHE A 30 32.12 42.97 -30.93
N LEU A 31 32.99 42.83 -29.92
CA LEU A 31 33.78 43.93 -29.37
C LEU A 31 34.80 44.45 -30.38
N SER A 32 35.47 43.57 -31.12
CA SER A 32 36.39 43.98 -32.20
C SER A 32 35.65 44.74 -33.30
N GLY A 33 34.46 44.29 -33.69
CA GLY A 33 33.61 44.99 -34.66
C GLY A 33 33.09 46.34 -34.16
N LEU A 34 32.66 46.40 -32.89
CA LEU A 34 32.22 47.61 -32.21
C LEU A 34 33.34 48.66 -32.17
N TRP A 35 34.55 48.25 -31.79
CA TRP A 35 35.72 49.12 -31.73
C TRP A 35 36.16 49.59 -33.11
N LEU A 36 36.18 48.70 -34.10
CA LEU A 36 36.53 49.08 -35.48
C LEU A 36 35.56 50.10 -36.05
N ALA A 37 34.25 49.87 -35.92
CA ALA A 37 33.23 50.79 -36.42
C ALA A 37 33.25 52.14 -35.68
N GLY A 38 33.32 52.11 -34.34
CA GLY A 38 33.28 53.33 -33.55
C GLY A 38 34.57 54.14 -33.61
N SER A 39 35.75 53.52 -33.77
CA SER A 39 37.00 54.24 -34.04
C SER A 39 36.99 54.93 -35.40
N LEU A 40 36.46 54.29 -36.45
CA LEU A 40 36.29 54.91 -37.76
C LEU A 40 35.32 56.10 -37.71
N MET A 41 34.19 55.95 -37.02
CA MET A 41 33.21 57.02 -36.84
C MET A 41 33.79 58.20 -36.05
N THR A 42 34.45 57.91 -34.93
CA THR A 42 35.11 58.91 -34.08
C THR A 42 36.20 59.65 -34.86
N GLY A 43 37.10 58.92 -35.52
CA GLY A 43 38.17 59.50 -36.32
C GLY A 43 37.66 60.33 -37.50
N GLY A 44 36.63 59.86 -38.20
CA GLY A 44 35.98 60.58 -39.30
C GLY A 44 35.33 61.88 -38.84
N MET A 45 34.59 61.86 -37.72
CA MET A 45 33.97 63.05 -37.15
C MET A 45 35.00 64.05 -36.64
N LEU A 46 36.04 63.60 -35.95
CA LEU A 46 37.12 64.47 -35.46
C LEU A 46 37.94 65.06 -36.61
N TYR A 47 38.18 64.32 -37.69
CA TYR A 47 38.85 64.83 -38.89
C TYR A 47 38.02 65.93 -39.57
N VAL A 48 36.70 65.72 -39.71
CA VAL A 48 35.80 66.74 -40.25
C VAL A 48 35.73 67.95 -39.31
N ALA A 49 35.69 67.73 -38.00
CA ALA A 49 35.72 68.78 -37.00
C ALA A 49 36.98 69.64 -37.11
N PHE A 50 38.15 69.01 -37.29
CA PHE A 50 39.43 69.69 -37.47
C PHE A 50 39.47 70.48 -38.79
N ARG A 51 39.10 69.85 -39.91
CA ARG A 51 39.15 70.47 -41.24
C ARG A 51 38.15 71.60 -41.41
N ARG A 52 36.96 71.49 -40.81
CA ARG A 52 35.87 72.48 -40.91
C ARG A 52 35.75 73.39 -39.68
N ARG A 53 36.62 73.23 -38.67
CA ARG A 53 36.56 73.92 -37.37
C ARG A 53 35.15 73.93 -36.75
N SER A 54 34.45 72.80 -36.82
CA SER A 54 33.04 72.69 -36.40
C SER A 54 32.91 72.01 -35.04
N PHE A 55 32.33 72.72 -34.07
CA PHE A 55 32.08 72.22 -32.72
C PHE A 55 31.11 71.03 -32.70
N SER A 56 30.08 71.03 -33.56
CA SER A 56 29.08 69.95 -33.60
C SER A 56 29.68 68.59 -33.97
N TYR A 57 30.63 68.56 -34.90
CA TYR A 57 31.35 67.33 -35.25
C TYR A 57 32.36 66.91 -34.18
N ALA A 58 32.96 67.87 -33.46
CA ALA A 58 33.81 67.55 -32.30
C ALA A 58 32.99 66.92 -31.18
N ALA A 59 31.84 67.51 -30.83
CA ALA A 59 30.92 66.99 -29.84
C ALA A 59 30.36 65.61 -30.23
N GLY A 60 30.00 65.40 -31.51
CA GLY A 60 29.57 64.10 -32.03
C GLY A 60 30.66 63.03 -31.96
N GLY A 61 31.90 63.37 -32.32
CA GLY A 61 33.04 62.46 -32.18
C GLY A 61 33.35 62.11 -30.72
N SER A 62 33.32 63.09 -29.82
CA SER A 62 33.48 62.86 -28.38
C SER A 62 32.36 61.99 -27.80
N LEU A 63 31.10 62.22 -28.20
CA LEU A 63 29.98 61.38 -27.78
C LEU A 63 30.16 59.94 -28.27
N ALA A 64 30.55 59.74 -29.53
CA ALA A 64 30.82 58.41 -30.08
C ALA A 64 31.93 57.68 -29.30
N ALA A 65 33.01 58.39 -28.94
CA ALA A 65 34.09 57.84 -28.11
C ALA A 65 33.60 57.45 -26.70
N VAL A 66 32.81 58.30 -26.04
CA VAL A 66 32.25 58.02 -24.71
C VAL A 66 31.27 56.85 -24.75
N SER A 67 30.38 56.79 -25.74
CA SER A 67 29.44 55.68 -25.92
C SER A 67 30.17 54.35 -26.17
N LEU A 68 31.26 54.37 -26.94
CA LEU A 68 32.08 53.20 -27.21
C LEU A 68 32.82 52.70 -25.96
N LEU A 69 33.37 53.61 -25.14
CA LEU A 69 33.95 53.26 -23.85
C LEU A 69 32.89 52.72 -22.88
N LEU A 70 31.70 53.31 -22.84
CA LEU A 70 30.60 52.87 -21.97
C LEU A 70 30.07 51.48 -22.36
N LEU A 71 29.85 51.24 -23.66
CA LEU A 71 29.43 49.93 -24.18
C LEU A 71 30.49 48.85 -23.95
N SER A 72 31.77 49.24 -23.97
CA SER A 72 32.86 48.32 -23.64
C SER A 72 32.89 48.00 -22.15
N TYR A 73 32.73 49.04 -21.30
CA TYR A 73 32.67 48.89 -19.85
C TYR A 73 31.53 47.97 -19.39
N LEU A 74 30.36 48.06 -20.03
CA LEU A 74 29.21 47.20 -19.71
C LEU A 74 29.34 45.75 -20.20
N ASN A 75 30.22 45.50 -21.18
CA ASN A 75 30.38 44.20 -21.83
C ASN A 75 31.78 43.57 -21.61
N MET A 76 32.56 44.09 -20.66
CA MET A 76 33.88 43.55 -20.32
C MET A 76 34.00 43.29 -18.82
N PRO A 77 34.58 42.15 -18.43
CA PRO A 77 35.00 41.95 -17.06
C PRO A 77 36.25 42.81 -16.77
N LEU A 78 36.11 43.83 -15.94
CA LEU A 78 37.18 44.79 -15.63
C LEU A 78 37.88 44.56 -14.29
N THR A 79 37.36 43.64 -13.47
CA THR A 79 37.98 43.23 -12.22
C THR A 79 38.32 41.73 -12.27
N PRO A 80 39.34 41.26 -11.52
CA PRO A 80 39.66 39.84 -11.47
C PRO A 80 38.48 38.97 -11.00
N GLU A 81 37.61 39.52 -10.15
CA GLU A 81 36.38 38.85 -9.73
C GLU A 81 35.36 38.79 -10.86
N ALA A 82 35.16 39.89 -11.60
CA ALA A 82 34.27 39.90 -12.77
C ALA A 82 34.76 38.95 -13.87
N GLU A 83 36.08 38.81 -14.06
CA GLU A 83 36.65 37.84 -14.99
C GLU A 83 36.33 36.40 -14.58
N ARG A 84 36.48 36.07 -13.29
CA ARG A 84 36.10 34.75 -12.78
C ARG A 84 34.59 34.50 -12.88
N ARG A 85 33.76 35.47 -12.54
CA ARG A 85 32.28 35.40 -12.69
C ARG A 85 31.87 35.14 -14.14
N TRP A 86 32.51 35.85 -15.08
CA TRP A 86 32.24 35.69 -16.52
C TRP A 86 32.69 34.32 -17.04
N LEU A 87 33.86 33.86 -16.60
CA LEU A 87 34.37 32.52 -16.92
C LEU A 87 33.41 31.43 -16.43
N VAL A 88 32.94 31.54 -15.19
CA VAL A 88 31.98 30.59 -14.62
C VAL A 88 30.66 30.65 -15.39
N GLY A 89 30.16 31.84 -15.72
CA GLY A 89 28.96 31.99 -16.56
C GLY A 89 29.05 31.18 -17.86
N HIS A 90 30.19 31.27 -18.57
CA HIS A 90 30.44 30.47 -19.76
C HIS A 90 30.48 28.96 -19.48
N GLN A 91 31.07 28.54 -18.35
CA GLN A 91 31.12 27.12 -17.96
C GLN A 91 29.73 26.57 -17.65
N LEU A 92 28.86 27.36 -17.00
CA LEU A 92 27.47 26.98 -16.71
C LEU A 92 26.61 26.86 -17.98
N GLU A 93 26.97 27.59 -19.04
CA GLU A 93 26.27 27.50 -20.32
C GLU A 93 26.66 26.27 -21.16
N GLN A 94 27.74 25.58 -20.81
CA GLN A 94 28.21 24.37 -21.50
C GLN A 94 27.22 23.21 -21.34
N SER A 95 27.21 22.30 -22.32
CA SER A 95 26.30 21.15 -22.34
C SER A 95 26.49 20.24 -21.13
N GLU A 96 27.74 20.01 -20.69
CA GLU A 96 28.03 19.11 -19.56
C GLU A 96 27.40 19.58 -18.24
N TRP A 97 27.48 20.87 -17.94
CA TRP A 97 26.83 21.46 -16.75
C TRP A 97 25.30 21.42 -16.85
N LYS A 98 24.74 21.72 -18.01
CA LYS A 98 23.29 21.64 -18.27
C LYS A 98 22.75 20.21 -18.18
N GLU A 99 23.49 19.23 -18.70
CA GLU A 99 23.13 17.82 -18.63
C GLU A 99 23.22 17.29 -17.19
N ALA A 100 24.29 17.64 -16.46
CA ALA A 100 24.46 17.22 -15.05
C ALA A 100 23.36 17.79 -14.15
N THR A 101 23.01 19.07 -14.32
CA THR A 101 21.92 19.73 -13.58
C THR A 101 20.55 19.16 -13.95
N ALA A 102 20.27 18.94 -15.25
CA ALA A 102 19.03 18.33 -15.70
C ALA A 102 18.85 16.89 -15.16
N TYR A 103 19.90 16.08 -15.20
CA TYR A 103 19.87 14.72 -14.64
C TYR A 103 19.65 14.74 -13.12
N SER A 104 20.32 15.65 -12.40
CA SER A 104 20.13 15.83 -10.95
C SER A 104 18.68 16.23 -10.63
N GLY A 105 18.09 17.13 -11.42
CA GLY A 105 16.68 17.50 -11.33
C GLY A 105 15.75 16.30 -11.55
N GLN A 106 16.00 15.50 -12.57
CA GLN A 106 15.20 14.30 -12.85
C GLN A 106 15.26 13.28 -11.71
N GLN A 107 16.45 13.03 -11.13
CA GLN A 107 16.61 12.09 -10.01
C GLN A 107 15.97 12.61 -8.72
N PHE A 108 16.05 13.91 -8.47
CA PHE A 108 15.33 14.57 -7.39
C PHE A 108 13.81 14.36 -7.56
N ASP A 109 13.26 14.70 -8.73
CA ASP A 109 11.84 14.55 -9.04
C ASP A 109 11.38 13.08 -8.93
N GLU A 110 12.21 12.14 -9.37
CA GLU A 110 11.93 10.70 -9.24
C GLU A 110 11.79 10.29 -7.77
N LEU A 111 12.65 10.80 -6.88
CA LEU A 111 12.60 10.53 -5.44
C LEU A 111 11.34 11.13 -4.82
N ILE A 112 11.12 12.43 -4.98
CA ILE A 112 10.01 13.11 -4.29
C ILE A 112 8.65 12.67 -4.81
N GLN A 113 8.55 12.23 -6.08
CA GLN A 113 7.30 11.72 -6.66
C GLN A 113 7.09 10.21 -6.44
N SER A 114 8.05 9.51 -5.84
CA SER A 114 7.89 8.08 -5.55
C SER A 114 6.91 7.82 -4.41
N PHE A 115 6.41 6.59 -4.29
CA PHE A 115 5.64 6.20 -3.12
C PHE A 115 6.55 5.60 -2.05
N PRO A 116 6.26 5.80 -0.75
CA PRO A 116 7.03 5.20 0.33
C PRO A 116 7.21 3.69 0.12
N GLY A 117 8.46 3.22 0.16
CA GLY A 117 8.81 1.81 -0.04
C GLY A 117 8.84 1.30 -1.49
N GLN A 118 8.59 2.15 -2.51
CA GLN A 118 8.77 1.76 -3.93
C GLN A 118 10.21 1.84 -4.42
N LEU A 119 10.98 2.78 -3.89
CA LEU A 119 12.36 3.00 -4.27
C LEU A 119 13.23 2.79 -3.04
N ASP A 120 14.38 2.14 -3.26
CA ASP A 120 15.48 2.23 -2.30
C ASP A 120 15.97 3.69 -2.31
N GLU A 121 15.54 4.48 -1.32
CA GLU A 121 15.87 5.91 -1.22
C GLU A 121 17.39 6.10 -1.19
N TRP A 122 18.13 5.15 -0.60
CA TRP A 122 19.59 5.17 -0.59
C TRP A 122 20.19 4.97 -1.98
N ARG A 123 19.57 4.16 -2.84
CA ARG A 123 20.02 3.99 -4.23
C ARG A 123 19.90 5.31 -5.00
N VAL A 124 18.81 6.04 -4.82
CA VAL A 124 18.60 7.33 -5.52
C VAL A 124 19.50 8.41 -4.94
N LEU A 125 19.68 8.47 -3.61
CA LEU A 125 20.65 9.37 -2.97
C LEU A 125 22.08 9.09 -3.44
N ASN A 126 22.48 7.82 -3.57
CA ASN A 126 23.79 7.44 -4.10
C ASN A 126 23.92 7.80 -5.59
N ALA A 127 22.84 7.73 -6.37
CA ALA A 127 22.84 8.16 -7.76
C ALA A 127 23.00 9.69 -7.90
N LEU A 128 22.32 10.47 -7.04
CA LEU A 128 22.50 11.92 -6.94
C LEU A 128 23.94 12.28 -6.57
N GLU A 129 24.51 11.61 -5.57
CA GLU A 129 25.89 11.83 -5.13
C GLU A 129 26.90 11.46 -6.22
N LYS A 130 26.74 10.31 -6.88
CA LYS A 130 27.59 9.92 -8.01
C LYS A 130 27.46 10.88 -9.20
N ASN A 131 26.29 11.48 -9.40
CA ASN A 131 26.12 12.49 -10.43
C ASN A 131 26.82 13.80 -10.04
N ARG A 132 26.74 14.20 -8.76
CA ARG A 132 27.47 15.34 -8.21
C ARG A 132 28.97 15.26 -8.49
N GLU A 133 29.58 14.09 -8.35
CA GLU A 133 31.00 13.88 -8.65
C GLU A 133 31.40 14.15 -10.12
N LYS A 134 30.41 14.19 -11.04
CA LYS A 134 30.64 14.45 -12.47
C LYS A 134 30.52 15.91 -12.86
N PHE A 135 30.16 16.80 -11.93
CA PHE A 135 30.04 18.22 -12.23
C PHE A 135 31.41 18.78 -12.62
N PRO A 136 31.54 19.42 -13.80
CA PRO A 136 32.81 20.00 -14.21
C PRO A 136 33.24 21.10 -13.21
N PRO A 137 34.53 21.21 -12.87
CA PRO A 137 34.99 22.23 -11.92
C PRO A 137 34.77 23.64 -12.48
N LEU A 138 34.35 24.55 -11.61
CA LEU A 138 34.15 25.96 -11.95
C LEU A 138 35.40 26.79 -11.65
N GLY A 139 35.60 27.86 -12.41
CA GLY A 139 36.79 28.70 -12.38
C GLY A 139 36.81 29.83 -11.34
N TYR A 140 36.03 29.74 -10.27
CA TYR A 140 36.13 30.70 -9.15
C TYR A 140 37.32 30.35 -8.23
N SER A 141 37.78 31.32 -7.42
CA SER A 141 38.94 31.09 -6.55
C SER A 141 38.52 30.56 -5.17
N PRO A 142 39.39 29.79 -4.47
CA PRO A 142 39.11 29.36 -3.10
C PRO A 142 38.84 30.53 -2.13
N GLN A 143 39.43 31.70 -2.39
CA GLN A 143 39.21 32.91 -1.59
C GLN A 143 37.78 33.45 -1.73
N ASP A 144 37.17 33.31 -2.91
CA ASP A 144 35.78 33.72 -3.15
C ASP A 144 34.82 32.85 -2.31
N SER A 145 35.04 31.54 -2.30
CA SER A 145 34.29 30.59 -1.46
C SER A 145 34.50 30.88 0.03
N GLU A 146 35.74 31.07 0.49
CA GLU A 146 36.03 31.36 1.90
C GLU A 146 35.39 32.68 2.35
N HIS A 147 35.42 33.72 1.51
CA HIS A 147 34.80 35.01 1.80
C HIS A 147 33.28 34.89 1.97
N ILE A 148 32.60 34.18 1.07
CA ILE A 148 31.16 33.96 1.16
C ILE A 148 30.82 33.07 2.36
N THR A 149 31.63 32.07 2.68
CA THR A 149 31.45 31.24 3.88
C THR A 149 31.54 32.04 5.17
N LYS A 150 32.54 32.93 5.28
CA LYS A 150 32.65 33.86 6.40
C LYS A 150 31.44 34.79 6.51
N LEU A 151 30.88 35.22 5.38
CA LEU A 151 29.74 36.13 5.34
C LEU A 151 28.48 35.49 5.93
N TRP A 152 28.12 34.27 5.51
CA TRP A 152 26.90 33.63 6.01
C TRP A 152 27.06 33.07 7.43
N THR A 153 28.25 32.56 7.77
CA THR A 153 28.54 32.09 9.14
C THR A 153 28.52 33.23 10.15
N ALA A 154 29.05 34.41 9.80
CA ALA A 154 28.99 35.60 10.65
C ALA A 154 27.55 36.10 10.82
N ALA A 155 26.74 36.07 9.77
CA ALA A 155 25.33 36.45 9.84
C ALA A 155 24.51 35.53 10.78
N LEU A 156 24.83 34.22 10.82
CA LEU A 156 24.15 33.25 11.70
C LEU A 156 24.61 33.29 13.18
N GLN A 157 25.64 34.09 13.54
CA GLN A 157 26.07 34.24 14.94
C GLN A 157 25.14 35.13 15.77
N SER A 158 24.25 35.89 15.13
CA SER A 158 23.29 36.74 15.83
C SER A 158 22.19 35.89 16.50
N PRO A 159 21.94 36.04 17.82
CA PRO A 159 20.94 35.26 18.54
C PRO A 159 19.49 35.64 18.16
N GLN A 160 19.26 36.84 17.65
CA GLN A 160 17.97 37.30 17.13
C GLN A 160 18.09 37.54 15.61
N PRO A 161 17.06 37.22 14.80
CA PRO A 161 17.00 37.60 13.39
C PRO A 161 17.00 39.12 13.29
N ASP A 162 18.19 39.70 13.18
CA ASP A 162 18.40 41.13 13.17
C ASP A 162 18.60 41.59 11.72
N THR A 163 17.67 42.44 11.29
CA THR A 163 17.15 42.43 9.92
C THR A 163 18.17 42.93 8.90
N GLN A 164 18.92 43.98 9.19
CA GLN A 164 19.74 44.64 8.16
C GLN A 164 20.96 43.82 7.70
N ALA A 165 21.67 43.18 8.64
CA ALA A 165 22.88 42.41 8.34
C ALA A 165 22.55 41.10 7.64
N GLU A 166 21.50 40.41 8.08
CA GLU A 166 20.99 39.20 7.44
C GLU A 166 20.42 39.51 6.03
N ILE A 167 19.71 40.63 5.85
CA ILE A 167 19.25 41.13 4.54
C ILE A 167 20.43 41.40 3.60
N SER A 168 21.45 42.14 4.07
CA SER A 168 22.62 42.45 3.25
C SER A 168 23.44 41.20 2.94
N ALA A 169 23.47 40.22 3.86
CA ALA A 169 24.09 38.94 3.61
C ALA A 169 23.30 38.17 2.56
N LEU A 170 21.97 38.09 2.70
CA LEU A 170 21.09 37.39 1.76
C LEU A 170 21.22 37.91 0.33
N SER A 171 21.26 39.24 0.15
CA SER A 171 21.43 39.82 -1.19
C SER A 171 22.77 39.42 -1.82
N LYS A 172 23.85 39.39 -1.03
CA LYS A 172 25.19 38.97 -1.48
C LYS A 172 25.27 37.46 -1.73
N MET A 173 24.57 36.66 -0.94
CA MET A 173 24.49 35.21 -1.13
C MET A 173 23.70 34.85 -2.40
N LYS A 174 22.58 35.54 -2.67
CA LYS A 174 21.82 35.34 -3.92
C LYS A 174 22.61 35.70 -5.18
N ASP A 175 23.43 36.74 -5.11
CA ASP A 175 24.37 37.04 -6.18
C ASP A 175 25.44 35.94 -6.31
N ALA A 176 25.96 35.46 -5.18
CA ALA A 176 26.96 34.40 -5.13
C ALA A 176 26.46 33.05 -5.70
N THR A 177 25.19 32.67 -5.47
CA THR A 177 24.64 31.41 -5.98
C THR A 177 24.56 31.35 -7.51
N LEU A 178 24.54 32.51 -8.21
CA LEU A 178 24.52 32.58 -9.67
C LEU A 178 25.82 32.08 -10.32
N TRP A 179 26.94 32.15 -9.61
CA TRP A 179 28.26 31.80 -10.16
C TRP A 179 29.08 30.89 -9.24
N MET A 180 28.52 30.43 -8.12
CA MET A 180 29.04 29.34 -7.31
C MET A 180 27.94 28.29 -7.00
N PRO A 181 27.27 27.74 -8.02
CA PRO A 181 26.12 26.86 -7.82
C PRO A 181 26.48 25.47 -7.27
N ASP A 182 27.75 25.07 -7.28
CA ASP A 182 28.26 23.83 -6.67
C ASP A 182 28.46 23.93 -5.14
N GLN A 183 28.38 25.14 -4.57
CA GLN A 183 28.53 25.39 -3.14
C GLN A 183 27.23 25.10 -2.40
N ALA A 184 27.05 23.86 -1.95
CA ALA A 184 25.82 23.42 -1.29
C ALA A 184 25.49 24.19 0.00
N GLU A 185 26.50 24.51 0.82
CA GLU A 185 26.32 25.26 2.07
C GLU A 185 25.83 26.69 1.82
N LEU A 186 26.25 27.30 0.70
CA LEU A 186 25.77 28.61 0.27
C LEU A 186 24.28 28.56 -0.09
N TRP A 187 23.84 27.55 -0.85
CA TRP A 187 22.41 27.35 -1.14
C TRP A 187 21.60 27.11 0.13
N LEU A 188 22.10 26.25 1.01
CA LEU A 188 21.44 25.91 2.27
C LEU A 188 21.27 27.14 3.18
N ALA A 189 22.32 27.94 3.35
CA ALA A 189 22.25 29.20 4.10
C ALA A 189 21.28 30.19 3.43
N THR A 190 21.35 30.35 2.11
CA THR A 190 20.44 31.23 1.35
C THR A 190 18.97 30.84 1.55
N GLY A 191 18.66 29.54 1.51
CA GLY A 191 17.31 29.01 1.74
C GLY A 191 16.83 29.29 3.16
N LEU A 192 17.68 29.06 4.17
CA LEU A 192 17.38 29.34 5.57
C LEU A 192 17.09 30.83 5.80
N PHE A 193 17.93 31.74 5.32
CA PHE A 193 17.70 33.18 5.46
C PHE A 193 16.43 33.63 4.74
N SER A 194 16.13 33.04 3.57
CA SER A 194 14.92 33.34 2.82
C SER A 194 13.65 32.85 3.55
N LEU A 195 13.74 31.76 4.33
CA LEU A 195 12.65 31.32 5.21
C LEU A 195 12.45 32.22 6.43
N THR A 196 13.53 32.73 7.04
CA THR A 196 13.46 33.40 8.35
C THR A 196 13.25 34.91 8.27
N ILE A 197 13.57 35.56 7.14
CA ILE A 197 13.44 37.02 7.00
C ILE A 197 11.97 37.41 6.78
N THR A 198 11.45 38.30 7.62
CA THR A 198 10.04 38.75 7.58
C THR A 198 9.78 39.80 6.50
N PRO A 199 8.53 39.93 5.98
CA PRO A 199 8.16 40.88 4.92
C PRO A 199 8.34 42.36 5.25
N THR A 200 8.48 42.71 6.54
CA THR A 200 8.68 44.09 7.02
C THR A 200 10.07 44.66 6.72
N SER A 201 10.95 43.85 6.11
CA SER A 201 12.36 44.13 5.83
C SER A 201 12.65 45.01 4.60
N GLY A 202 11.62 45.43 3.84
CA GLY A 202 11.80 46.23 2.63
C GLY A 202 12.30 45.44 1.39
N ILE A 203 12.53 44.14 1.54
CA ILE A 203 12.66 43.19 0.41
C ILE A 203 11.27 42.63 0.12
N ALA A 204 10.89 42.50 -1.15
CA ALA A 204 9.68 41.76 -1.50
C ALA A 204 9.81 40.32 -0.97
N PRO A 205 8.84 39.81 -0.17
CA PRO A 205 8.91 38.46 0.33
C PRO A 205 8.94 37.48 -0.85
N GLU A 206 9.90 36.56 -0.83
CA GLU A 206 9.92 35.49 -1.82
C GLU A 206 8.75 34.55 -1.58
N SER A 207 8.14 34.06 -2.65
CA SER A 207 7.15 33.01 -2.50
C SER A 207 7.84 31.76 -1.96
N PHE A 208 7.14 30.99 -1.14
CA PHE A 208 7.66 29.72 -0.64
C PHE A 208 8.01 28.74 -1.78
N GLY A 209 7.42 28.91 -2.96
CA GLY A 209 7.80 28.17 -4.18
C GLY A 209 9.19 28.54 -4.72
N ALA A 210 9.61 29.81 -4.60
CA ALA A 210 10.99 30.20 -4.92
C ALA A 210 11.97 29.65 -3.88
N ILE A 211 11.58 29.68 -2.60
CA ILE A 211 12.39 29.14 -1.50
C ILE A 211 12.58 27.63 -1.63
N SER A 212 11.56 26.87 -2.04
CA SER A 212 11.71 25.43 -2.26
C SER A 212 12.68 25.12 -3.41
N GLN A 213 12.75 25.95 -4.45
CA GLN A 213 13.75 25.81 -5.51
C GLN A 213 15.18 26.03 -4.98
N ILE A 214 15.38 26.99 -4.06
CA ILE A 214 16.69 27.22 -3.42
C ILE A 214 17.14 25.97 -2.64
N PHE A 215 16.25 25.34 -1.87
CA PHE A 215 16.56 24.09 -1.17
C PHE A 215 16.75 22.91 -2.13
N GLN A 216 16.02 22.87 -3.25
CA GLN A 216 16.24 21.86 -4.29
C GLN A 216 17.66 21.98 -4.85
N SER A 217 18.15 23.19 -5.13
CA SER A 217 19.53 23.41 -5.55
C SER A 217 20.54 23.02 -4.47
N ALA A 218 20.23 23.23 -3.18
CA ALA A 218 21.04 22.73 -2.07
C ALA A 218 21.14 21.20 -2.08
N ILE A 219 20.02 20.49 -2.29
CA ILE A 219 19.94 19.03 -2.37
C ILE A 219 20.71 18.51 -3.59
N GLN A 220 20.55 19.14 -4.75
CA GLN A 220 21.28 18.75 -5.97
C GLN A 220 22.80 18.89 -5.80
N SER A 221 23.23 19.88 -5.00
CA SER A 221 24.63 20.15 -4.71
C SER A 221 25.18 19.30 -3.57
N ASN A 222 24.35 18.92 -2.59
CA ASN A 222 24.69 17.99 -1.52
C ASN A 222 23.45 17.18 -1.09
N PRO A 223 23.19 16.01 -1.69
CA PRO A 223 21.98 15.24 -1.43
C PRO A 223 21.95 14.59 -0.05
N ARG A 224 23.09 14.58 0.67
CA ARG A 224 23.23 13.97 1.99
C ARG A 224 23.01 14.95 3.14
N ASP A 225 22.59 16.19 2.88
CA ASP A 225 22.32 17.16 3.93
C ASP A 225 20.86 17.07 4.42
N ALA A 226 20.66 16.69 5.68
CA ALA A 226 19.32 16.56 6.28
C ALA A 226 18.57 17.88 6.32
N ASP A 227 19.26 19.01 6.56
CA ASP A 227 18.63 20.33 6.68
C ASP A 227 18.16 20.84 5.32
N ALA A 228 18.82 20.43 4.23
CA ALA A 228 18.38 20.75 2.88
C ALA A 228 17.04 20.09 2.55
N TRP A 229 16.87 18.81 2.90
CA TRP A 229 15.61 18.09 2.72
C TRP A 229 14.50 18.60 3.65
N MET A 230 14.82 18.87 4.92
CA MET A 230 13.86 19.46 5.87
C MET A 230 13.41 20.85 5.43
N GLY A 231 14.34 21.71 4.99
CA GLY A 231 14.04 23.04 4.48
C GLY A 231 13.19 23.01 3.21
N TRP A 232 13.46 22.05 2.30
CA TRP A 232 12.61 21.84 1.13
C TRP A 232 11.18 21.40 1.51
N ALA A 233 11.05 20.46 2.44
CA ALA A 233 9.76 19.98 2.93
C ALA A 233 8.95 21.11 3.58
N LEU A 234 9.59 21.92 4.41
CA LEU A 234 8.99 23.09 5.06
C LEU A 234 8.54 24.15 4.05
N ALA A 235 9.44 24.57 3.14
CA ALA A 235 9.11 25.55 2.11
C ALA A 235 7.92 25.06 1.28
N THR A 236 7.92 23.79 0.88
CA THR A 236 6.84 23.18 0.09
C THR A 236 5.52 23.08 0.85
N LEU A 237 5.56 22.80 2.16
CA LEU A 237 4.38 22.79 3.03
C LEU A 237 3.74 24.17 3.15
N LEU A 238 4.56 25.23 3.21
CA LEU A 238 4.13 26.62 3.38
C LEU A 238 3.64 27.31 2.09
N VAL A 239 3.79 26.69 0.91
CA VAL A 239 3.20 27.19 -0.34
C VAL A 239 1.66 27.11 -0.23
N GLY A 240 0.99 28.23 0.04
CA GLY A 240 -0.47 28.28 0.23
C GLY A 240 -1.29 27.72 -0.96
N ASP A 241 -2.58 27.48 -0.73
CA ASP A 241 -3.51 26.84 -1.69
C ASP A 241 -3.73 27.61 -3.00
N SER A 242 -3.40 28.90 -3.05
CA SER A 242 -3.71 29.80 -4.18
C SER A 242 -2.70 29.78 -5.34
N GLU A 243 -1.53 29.16 -5.18
CA GLU A 243 -0.49 29.11 -6.23
C GLU A 243 -0.44 27.77 -7.00
N LEU A 244 -1.50 26.94 -6.92
CA LEU A 244 -1.55 25.66 -7.61
C LEU A 244 -2.62 25.58 -8.71
N PRO A 245 -2.36 24.80 -9.77
CA PRO A 245 -3.34 24.58 -10.83
C PRO A 245 -4.59 23.88 -10.27
N LEU A 246 -5.72 24.58 -10.41
CA LEU A 246 -7.06 24.04 -10.22
C LEU A 246 -7.27 22.78 -11.08
N TYR A 247 -7.91 21.78 -10.45
CA TYR A 247 -8.31 20.46 -10.99
C TYR A 247 -7.20 19.40 -11.14
N GLY A 248 -7.22 18.41 -10.24
CA GLY A 248 -6.83 17.03 -10.58
C GLY A 248 -5.81 16.32 -9.67
N SER A 249 -5.09 16.99 -8.77
CA SER A 249 -4.13 16.28 -7.91
C SER A 249 -3.64 17.11 -6.70
N PRO A 250 -4.39 17.19 -5.58
CA PRO A 250 -3.86 17.76 -4.33
C PRO A 250 -2.93 16.80 -3.55
N ALA A 251 -2.95 15.48 -3.84
CA ALA A 251 -2.10 14.48 -3.18
C ALA A 251 -0.59 14.46 -3.50
N PRO A 252 -0.06 14.95 -4.63
CA PRO A 252 1.38 14.90 -4.89
C PRO A 252 2.19 15.70 -3.88
N ARG A 253 1.68 16.84 -3.39
CA ARG A 253 2.46 17.74 -2.55
C ARG A 253 2.73 17.15 -1.16
N LEU A 254 1.68 16.76 -0.43
CA LEU A 254 1.84 16.20 0.92
C LEU A 254 2.64 14.88 0.88
N GLN A 255 2.49 14.10 -0.19
CA GLN A 255 3.33 12.95 -0.47
C GLN A 255 4.80 13.35 -0.68
N GLN A 256 5.09 14.34 -1.52
CA GLN A 256 6.45 14.84 -1.74
C GLN A 256 7.09 15.37 -0.45
N VAL A 257 6.33 16.12 0.35
CA VAL A 257 6.76 16.59 1.68
C VAL A 257 7.07 15.40 2.58
N THR A 258 6.19 14.39 2.64
CA THR A 258 6.39 13.19 3.46
C THR A 258 7.66 12.44 3.02
N ASN A 259 7.91 12.29 1.73
CA ASN A 259 9.12 11.66 1.18
C ASN A 259 10.39 12.44 1.54
N ALA A 260 10.36 13.76 1.42
CA ALA A 260 11.47 14.61 1.84
C ALA A 260 11.75 14.49 3.35
N LEU A 261 10.70 14.41 4.18
CA LEU A 261 10.83 14.19 5.63
C LEU A 261 11.39 12.81 5.97
N ILE A 262 11.04 11.76 5.20
CA ILE A 262 11.65 10.43 5.33
C ILE A 262 13.17 10.53 5.15
N VAL A 263 13.61 11.16 4.07
CA VAL A 263 15.03 11.33 3.77
C VAL A 263 15.72 12.19 4.83
N ALA A 264 15.13 13.34 5.18
CA ALA A 264 15.67 14.23 6.20
C ALA A 264 15.88 13.51 7.54
N GLY A 265 14.87 12.78 8.03
CA GLY A 265 14.96 12.05 9.30
C GLY A 265 15.98 10.92 9.29
N GLN A 266 16.16 10.24 8.16
CA GLN A 266 17.20 9.22 8.02
C GLN A 266 18.62 9.81 8.01
N LEU A 267 18.82 10.94 7.33
CA LEU A 267 20.10 11.66 7.27
C LEU A 267 20.45 12.30 8.62
N GLU A 268 19.47 12.87 9.33
CA GLU A 268 19.65 13.45 10.66
C GLU A 268 20.14 12.39 11.66
N LYS A 269 19.55 11.18 11.64
CA LYS A 269 20.00 10.03 12.46
C LYS A 269 21.44 9.61 12.17
N LYS A 270 21.92 9.82 10.94
CA LYS A 270 23.32 9.56 10.54
C LYS A 270 24.27 10.73 10.85
N GLY A 271 23.76 11.82 11.44
CA GLY A 271 24.57 13.01 11.73
C GLY A 271 24.94 13.82 10.51
N GLN A 272 24.21 13.68 9.40
CA GLN A 272 24.52 14.37 8.14
C GLN A 272 23.78 15.70 8.05
N TYR A 273 24.23 16.71 8.80
CA TYR A 273 23.67 18.06 8.83
C TYR A 273 24.72 19.08 9.26
N GLN A 274 24.43 20.37 9.06
CA GLN A 274 25.32 21.48 9.46
C GLN A 274 24.88 22.07 10.81
N PRO A 275 25.66 21.95 11.90
CA PRO A 275 25.19 22.24 13.26
C PRO A 275 24.59 23.65 13.48
N ILE A 276 25.17 24.68 12.86
CA ILE A 276 24.73 26.07 13.01
C ILE A 276 23.39 26.29 12.28
N ILE A 277 23.26 25.73 11.07
CA ILE A 277 22.06 25.80 10.23
C ILE A 277 20.93 24.99 10.88
N HIS A 278 21.23 23.76 11.29
CA HIS A 278 20.30 22.86 11.97
C HIS A 278 19.66 23.51 13.20
N ARG A 279 20.46 24.19 14.04
CA ARG A 279 19.98 24.91 15.22
C ARG A 279 18.99 26.02 14.84
N ARG A 280 19.33 26.82 13.84
CA ARG A 280 18.50 27.95 13.39
C ARG A 280 17.21 27.45 12.73
N LEU A 281 17.28 26.37 11.96
CA LEU A 281 16.11 25.73 11.37
C LEU A 281 15.17 25.19 12.46
N LYS A 282 15.69 24.54 13.50
CA LYS A 282 14.89 24.12 14.67
C LYS A 282 14.21 25.30 15.37
N GLN A 283 14.93 26.41 15.58
CA GLN A 283 14.33 27.63 16.15
C GLN A 283 13.18 28.17 15.29
N PHE A 284 13.31 28.13 13.96
CA PHE A 284 12.25 28.54 13.06
C PHE A 284 11.04 27.61 13.13
N ILE A 285 11.27 26.28 13.10
CA ILE A 285 10.21 25.27 13.27
C ILE A 285 9.47 25.48 14.60
N ASP A 286 10.21 25.77 15.67
CA ASP A 286 9.61 26.00 16.98
C ASP A 286 8.75 27.26 17.05
N ALA A 287 9.08 28.25 16.23
CA ALA A 287 8.37 29.52 16.11
C ALA A 287 7.24 29.50 15.05
N LEU A 288 7.01 28.38 14.36
CA LEU A 288 5.89 28.25 13.42
C LEU A 288 4.54 28.48 14.11
N PRO A 289 3.54 29.03 13.41
CA PRO A 289 2.21 29.12 13.98
C PRO A 289 1.65 27.72 14.28
N ALA A 290 0.77 27.65 15.27
CA ALA A 290 0.34 26.37 15.87
C ALA A 290 -0.27 25.39 14.86
N LYS A 291 -0.88 25.89 13.78
CA LYS A 291 -1.46 25.08 12.72
C LYS A 291 -0.38 24.39 11.89
N GLU A 292 0.54 25.16 11.33
CA GLU A 292 1.62 24.68 10.46
C GLU A 292 2.60 23.79 11.24
N LYS A 293 2.88 24.13 12.50
CA LYS A 293 3.69 23.29 13.40
C LYS A 293 3.04 21.91 13.59
N ARG A 294 1.73 21.89 13.89
CA ARG A 294 0.99 20.63 14.06
C ARG A 294 0.97 19.80 12.78
N GLU A 295 0.75 20.42 11.62
CA GLU A 295 0.78 19.71 10.32
C GLU A 295 2.14 19.07 10.07
N LEU A 296 3.23 19.81 10.30
CA LEU A 296 4.59 19.30 10.19
C LEU A 296 4.83 18.12 11.15
N ASP A 297 4.47 18.26 12.42
CA ASP A 297 4.64 17.25 13.46
C ASP A 297 3.93 15.93 13.10
N ILE A 298 2.69 16.03 12.58
CA ILE A 298 1.92 14.87 12.10
C ILE A 298 2.60 14.22 10.89
N LEU A 299 3.05 15.01 9.91
CA LEU A 299 3.74 14.49 8.71
C LEU A 299 5.08 13.84 9.06
N GLN A 300 5.83 14.39 10.00
CA GLN A 300 7.07 13.80 10.51
C GLN A 300 6.82 12.48 11.24
N ALA A 301 5.75 12.42 12.04
CA ALA A 301 5.34 11.18 12.70
C ALA A 301 4.95 10.10 11.67
N ARG A 302 4.16 10.46 10.64
CA ARG A 302 3.81 9.56 9.54
C ARG A 302 5.05 9.10 8.76
N ALA A 303 5.95 10.01 8.41
CA ALA A 303 7.24 9.70 7.77
C ALA A 303 8.07 8.71 8.59
N THR A 304 8.10 8.86 9.92
CA THR A 304 8.81 7.95 10.83
C THR A 304 8.24 6.54 10.78
N LEU A 305 6.92 6.38 10.75
CA LEU A 305 6.27 5.06 10.68
C LEU A 305 6.53 4.34 9.34
N LEU A 306 6.76 5.10 8.25
CA LEU A 306 6.98 4.55 6.91
C LEU A 306 8.36 3.93 6.70
N VAL A 307 9.37 4.38 7.44
CA VAL A 307 10.76 3.91 7.29
C VAL A 307 10.95 2.46 7.75
N GLY A 308 10.04 1.93 8.58
CA GLY A 308 10.11 0.59 9.14
C GLY A 308 11.32 0.39 10.08
N SER A 309 11.09 0.27 11.39
CA SER A 309 12.14 -0.04 12.35
C SER A 309 12.00 -1.46 12.90
N ALA A 310 13.13 -2.08 13.24
CA ALA A 310 13.15 -3.32 14.00
C ALA A 310 12.67 -3.12 15.46
N GLU A 311 12.76 -1.89 15.94
CA GLU A 311 12.29 -1.46 17.27
C GLU A 311 10.84 -0.98 17.24
N PRO A 312 10.07 -1.12 18.33
CA PRO A 312 8.72 -0.57 18.43
C PRO A 312 8.75 0.96 18.37
N PHE A 313 7.81 1.55 17.65
CA PHE A 313 7.68 3.01 17.61
C PHE A 313 7.17 3.55 18.95
N ASP A 314 7.63 4.75 19.32
CA ASP A 314 7.11 5.47 20.48
C ASP A 314 5.58 5.64 20.36
N PRO A 315 4.78 5.23 21.36
CA PRO A 315 3.33 5.41 21.37
C PRO A 315 2.90 6.85 21.08
N ALA A 316 3.67 7.85 21.52
CA ALA A 316 3.38 9.26 21.25
C ALA A 316 3.49 9.60 19.75
N VAL A 317 4.46 9.00 19.04
CA VAL A 317 4.62 9.15 17.59
C VAL A 317 3.47 8.47 16.85
N VAL A 318 3.04 7.29 17.30
CA VAL A 318 1.89 6.58 16.72
C VAL A 318 0.60 7.39 16.92
N GLU A 319 0.38 7.91 18.12
CA GLU A 319 -0.77 8.75 18.43
C GLU A 319 -0.79 10.02 17.57
N LEU A 320 0.36 10.68 17.45
CA LEU A 320 0.52 11.89 16.63
C LEU A 320 0.29 11.61 15.13
N ALA A 321 0.83 10.51 14.60
CA ALA A 321 0.61 10.12 13.21
C ALA A 321 -0.86 9.83 12.88
N ASN A 322 -1.62 9.36 13.87
CA ASN A 322 -3.05 9.07 13.76
C ASN A 322 -3.95 10.31 13.89
N GLN A 323 -3.39 11.48 14.18
CA GLN A 323 -4.17 12.73 14.20
C GLN A 323 -4.48 13.21 12.77
N ASN A 324 -5.57 13.97 12.64
CA ASN A 324 -5.94 14.60 11.37
C ASN A 324 -5.02 15.79 11.04
N LEU A 325 -4.64 15.89 9.77
CA LEU A 325 -3.83 17.00 9.26
C LEU A 325 -4.59 18.34 9.24
N ILE A 326 -5.90 18.35 8.95
CA ILE A 326 -6.64 19.60 8.69
C ILE A 326 -7.76 19.81 9.73
N PRO A 327 -7.91 21.03 10.30
CA PRO A 327 -9.01 21.35 11.20
C PRO A 327 -10.37 21.46 10.48
N ALA A 328 -11.46 21.24 11.22
CA ALA A 328 -12.82 21.24 10.69
C ALA A 328 -13.18 22.55 9.94
N SER A 329 -13.67 22.46 8.70
CA SER A 329 -14.17 23.61 7.93
C SER A 329 -15.70 23.59 7.85
N SER A 330 -16.35 24.77 7.90
CA SER A 330 -17.81 24.96 7.82
C SER A 330 -18.27 25.39 6.40
N GLY A 331 -19.11 24.61 5.70
CA GLY A 331 -19.64 24.90 4.35
C GLY A 331 -20.33 23.70 3.66
N GLU A 332 -21.53 23.85 3.10
CA GLU A 332 -22.30 22.73 2.53
C GLU A 332 -21.61 22.03 1.32
N SER A 333 -21.56 20.69 1.34
CA SER A 333 -21.05 19.86 0.23
C SER A 333 -22.18 19.42 -0.72
N GLY A 334 -21.98 19.63 -2.03
CA GLY A 334 -22.84 19.14 -3.10
C GLY A 334 -22.54 17.73 -3.63
N ARG A 335 -21.60 16.98 -3.04
CA ARG A 335 -21.17 15.64 -3.54
C ARG A 335 -22.05 14.50 -3.02
N LYS A 336 -22.32 13.49 -3.85
CA LYS A 336 -23.16 12.34 -3.47
C LYS A 336 -22.36 11.28 -2.69
N PRO A 337 -22.97 10.59 -1.69
CA PRO A 337 -22.32 9.49 -0.97
C PRO A 337 -21.85 8.38 -1.90
N VAL A 338 -20.60 7.95 -1.76
CA VAL A 338 -20.11 6.70 -2.38
C VAL A 338 -20.49 5.55 -1.46
N ALA A 339 -21.03 4.46 -1.99
CA ALA A 339 -21.39 3.31 -1.18
C ALA A 339 -20.14 2.78 -0.44
N ASP A 340 -20.22 2.53 0.86
CA ASP A 340 -19.11 2.03 1.71
C ASP A 340 -18.40 0.83 1.09
N SER A 341 -19.16 -0.01 0.37
CA SER A 341 -18.59 -1.06 -0.45
C SER A 341 -17.46 -0.48 -1.33
N SER A 342 -17.74 0.40 -2.30
CA SER A 342 -16.77 0.97 -3.29
C SER A 342 -15.45 1.50 -2.76
N ILE A 343 -15.33 1.76 -1.45
CA ILE A 343 -14.18 2.39 -0.80
C ILE A 343 -12.96 1.46 -0.74
N HIS A 344 -13.14 0.15 -0.82
CA HIS A 344 -12.04 -0.80 -0.54
C HIS A 344 -11.43 -1.53 -1.74
N ILE A 345 -12.14 -1.60 -2.88
CA ILE A 345 -11.72 -2.45 -4.01
C ILE A 345 -12.05 -1.76 -5.33
N ALA A 346 -11.04 -1.61 -6.19
CA ALA A 346 -11.19 -1.20 -7.58
C ALA A 346 -10.97 -2.38 -8.53
N SER A 347 -11.90 -2.56 -9.47
CA SER A 347 -11.62 -3.35 -10.66
C SER A 347 -10.85 -2.49 -11.65
N VAL A 348 -9.76 -3.04 -12.17
CA VAL A 348 -8.88 -2.31 -13.08
C VAL A 348 -9.45 -2.30 -14.51
N ALA A 349 -10.39 -3.20 -14.84
CA ALA A 349 -11.22 -3.10 -16.04
C ALA A 349 -12.74 -3.09 -15.73
N PRO A 350 -13.56 -2.38 -16.54
CA PRO A 350 -13.14 -1.54 -17.67
C PRO A 350 -12.50 -0.23 -17.16
N PHE A 351 -11.37 0.10 -17.79
CA PHE A 351 -10.31 1.02 -17.36
C PHE A 351 -10.74 2.46 -17.03
N SER A 352 -11.99 2.82 -17.33
CA SER A 352 -12.51 4.19 -17.21
C SER A 352 -12.69 4.66 -15.77
N ARG A 353 -12.95 3.76 -14.81
CA ARG A 353 -13.11 4.16 -13.39
C ARG A 353 -11.79 4.38 -12.68
N ALA A 354 -10.74 3.63 -13.04
CA ALA A 354 -9.41 3.77 -12.42
C ALA A 354 -8.52 4.82 -13.10
N GLY A 355 -8.90 5.31 -14.30
CA GLY A 355 -8.10 6.30 -15.04
C GLY A 355 -6.75 5.75 -15.49
N LEU A 356 -6.70 4.46 -15.82
CA LEU A 356 -5.51 3.72 -16.25
C LEU A 356 -5.57 3.42 -17.75
N SER A 357 -4.42 3.38 -18.41
CA SER A 357 -4.32 2.88 -19.80
C SER A 357 -4.17 1.36 -19.80
N THR A 358 -4.62 0.69 -20.87
CA THR A 358 -4.43 -0.76 -21.08
C THR A 358 -2.96 -1.19 -20.98
N ASP A 359 -2.04 -0.37 -21.47
CA ASP A 359 -0.60 -0.65 -21.43
C ASP A 359 0.03 -0.40 -20.04
N GLY A 360 -0.57 0.47 -19.24
CA GLY A 360 -0.18 0.70 -17.84
C GLY A 360 -0.51 -0.50 -16.96
N VAL A 361 -1.72 -1.04 -17.11
CA VAL A 361 -2.18 -2.24 -16.38
C VAL A 361 -1.29 -3.46 -16.66
N ARG A 362 -0.95 -3.70 -17.93
CA ARG A 362 -0.03 -4.80 -18.32
C ARG A 362 1.37 -4.62 -17.78
N ARG A 363 1.88 -3.38 -17.71
CA ARG A 363 3.19 -3.08 -17.12
C ARG A 363 3.21 -3.28 -15.61
N VAL A 364 2.10 -2.96 -14.94
CA VAL A 364 2.00 -3.00 -13.48
C VAL A 364 1.75 -4.41 -12.93
N PHE A 365 0.81 -5.15 -13.52
CA PHE A 365 0.46 -6.49 -13.05
C PHE A 365 1.34 -7.59 -13.67
N GLY A 366 2.05 -7.31 -14.77
CA GLY A 366 2.87 -8.30 -15.46
C GLY A 366 2.04 -9.53 -15.88
N LYS A 367 2.70 -10.69 -16.02
CA LYS A 367 2.01 -11.98 -16.25
C LYS A 367 1.57 -12.68 -14.95
N ASP A 368 2.11 -12.26 -13.80
CA ASP A 368 2.13 -13.08 -12.58
C ASP A 368 1.52 -12.40 -11.33
N LYS A 369 1.13 -11.12 -11.39
CA LYS A 369 0.38 -10.46 -10.31
C LYS A 369 -1.06 -10.26 -10.74
N ASP A 370 -2.00 -10.86 -10.02
CA ASP A 370 -3.44 -10.71 -10.26
C ASP A 370 -4.11 -9.73 -9.30
N TYR A 371 -3.36 -9.33 -8.27
CA TYR A 371 -3.83 -8.59 -7.12
C TYR A 371 -2.73 -7.66 -6.59
N ALA A 372 -3.12 -6.46 -6.17
CA ALA A 372 -2.22 -5.52 -5.51
C ALA A 372 -3.00 -4.68 -4.51
N THR A 373 -2.50 -4.54 -3.28
CA THR A 373 -3.13 -3.69 -2.25
C THR A 373 -2.26 -2.48 -1.99
N THR A 374 -2.88 -1.32 -1.95
CA THR A 374 -2.29 -0.11 -1.37
C THR A 374 -3.05 0.24 -0.10
N MET A 375 -2.36 0.71 0.93
CA MET A 375 -3.01 1.22 2.13
C MET A 375 -3.00 2.73 2.08
N LEU A 376 -4.17 3.35 2.11
CA LEU A 376 -4.32 4.80 2.15
C LEU A 376 -4.54 5.28 3.59
N SER A 377 -3.86 6.35 3.95
CA SER A 377 -4.09 7.16 5.13
C SER A 377 -4.96 8.34 4.70
N VAL A 378 -6.20 8.38 5.19
CA VAL A 378 -7.24 9.32 4.75
C VAL A 378 -7.69 10.18 5.92
N ASP A 379 -7.49 11.48 5.79
CA ASP A 379 -8.03 12.49 6.70
C ASP A 379 -9.40 12.94 6.20
N VAL A 380 -10.42 12.80 7.04
CA VAL A 380 -11.81 13.07 6.71
C VAL A 380 -12.34 14.20 7.59
N ASP A 381 -13.02 15.17 6.99
CA ASP A 381 -13.68 16.23 7.75
C ASP A 381 -14.97 15.73 8.46
N GLU A 382 -15.59 16.61 9.24
CA GLU A 382 -16.85 16.33 9.96
C GLU A 382 -18.02 15.95 9.03
N ARG A 383 -17.94 16.27 7.74
CA ARG A 383 -18.99 15.95 6.76
C ARG A 383 -18.80 14.59 6.11
N GLY A 384 -17.66 13.96 6.34
CA GLY A 384 -17.27 12.75 5.65
C GLY A 384 -16.54 13.01 4.32
N GLU A 385 -16.05 14.21 4.04
CA GLU A 385 -15.26 14.47 2.83
C GLU A 385 -13.77 14.19 3.07
N PRO A 386 -13.09 13.48 2.15
CA PRO A 386 -11.65 13.28 2.21
C PRO A 386 -10.93 14.61 1.91
N VAL A 387 -10.19 15.11 2.89
CA VAL A 387 -9.45 16.38 2.80
C VAL A 387 -7.98 16.14 2.48
N SER A 388 -7.43 15.03 2.98
CA SER A 388 -6.08 14.59 2.67
C SER A 388 -6.09 13.07 2.46
N VAL A 389 -5.41 12.63 1.41
CA VAL A 389 -5.21 11.21 1.09
C VAL A 389 -3.74 11.01 0.83
N LEU A 390 -3.12 10.18 1.67
CA LEU A 390 -1.72 9.81 1.56
C LEU A 390 -1.59 8.29 1.40
N PRO A 391 -0.66 7.83 0.56
CA PRO A 391 -0.27 6.43 0.48
C PRO A 391 0.56 6.08 1.72
N PHE A 392 0.06 5.15 2.54
CA PHE A 392 0.73 4.67 3.74
C PHE A 392 1.49 3.36 3.49
N VAL A 393 0.97 2.47 2.65
CA VAL A 393 1.74 1.34 2.11
C VAL A 393 1.49 1.30 0.62
N SER A 394 2.56 1.38 -0.17
CA SER A 394 2.44 1.28 -1.63
C SER A 394 2.08 -0.13 -2.08
N SER A 395 1.32 -0.24 -3.17
CA SER A 395 1.13 -1.51 -3.87
C SER A 395 2.37 -2.00 -4.64
N GLY A 396 3.47 -1.26 -4.59
CA GLY A 396 4.65 -1.47 -5.44
C GLY A 396 4.47 -0.98 -6.88
N ALA A 397 3.36 -0.29 -7.19
CA ALA A 397 3.11 0.24 -8.53
C ALA A 397 2.48 1.64 -8.52
N ARG A 398 3.24 2.63 -8.99
CA ARG A 398 2.91 4.06 -8.95
C ARG A 398 1.55 4.37 -9.57
N GLU A 399 1.22 3.75 -10.70
CA GLU A 399 -0.02 4.02 -11.41
C GLU A 399 -1.26 3.56 -10.61
N LEU A 400 -1.15 2.46 -9.85
CA LEU A 400 -2.22 1.97 -9.00
C LEU A 400 -2.40 2.86 -7.78
N ASP A 401 -1.32 3.18 -7.08
CA ASP A 401 -1.36 4.07 -5.91
C ASP A 401 -1.98 5.44 -6.27
N LEU A 402 -1.57 6.05 -7.40
CA LEU A 402 -2.20 7.29 -7.90
C LEU A 402 -3.68 7.12 -8.22
N SER A 403 -4.08 5.96 -8.73
CA SER A 403 -5.48 5.66 -9.03
C SER A 403 -6.30 5.46 -7.77
N ALA A 404 -5.74 4.82 -6.73
CA ALA A 404 -6.37 4.68 -5.42
C ALA A 404 -6.60 6.05 -4.79
N ILE A 405 -5.60 6.93 -4.86
CA ILE A 405 -5.69 8.29 -4.35
C ILE A 405 -6.77 9.09 -5.09
N ARG A 406 -6.79 9.05 -6.43
CA ARG A 406 -7.83 9.74 -7.23
C ARG A 406 -9.23 9.25 -6.90
N LEU A 407 -9.39 7.94 -6.73
CA LEU A 407 -10.65 7.34 -6.32
C LEU A 407 -11.02 7.73 -4.89
N ALA A 408 -10.05 7.79 -3.99
CA ALA A 408 -10.27 8.17 -2.60
C ALA A 408 -10.86 9.56 -2.46
N TYR A 409 -10.37 10.54 -3.22
CA TYR A 409 -10.95 11.90 -3.23
C TYR A 409 -12.39 11.98 -3.78
N SER A 410 -12.88 10.92 -4.44
CA SER A 410 -14.27 10.84 -4.88
C SER A 410 -15.22 10.25 -3.82
N TRP A 411 -14.69 9.70 -2.72
CA TRP A 411 -15.48 9.09 -1.67
C TRP A 411 -16.17 10.10 -0.78
N ARG A 412 -17.21 9.63 -0.10
CA ARG A 412 -17.87 10.38 0.97
C ARG A 412 -18.23 9.40 2.09
N PHE A 413 -17.63 9.62 3.24
CA PHE A 413 -17.78 8.85 4.46
C PHE A 413 -19.02 9.29 5.26
N PRO A 414 -19.45 8.50 6.25
CA PRO A 414 -20.48 8.95 7.20
C PRO A 414 -20.04 10.22 7.92
N ALA A 415 -20.93 11.21 7.98
CA ALA A 415 -20.69 12.44 8.74
C ALA A 415 -20.50 12.12 10.23
N SER A 416 -19.66 12.90 10.89
CA SER A 416 -19.21 12.71 12.28
C SER A 416 -19.12 14.06 12.97
N ASN A 417 -19.34 14.10 14.28
CA ASN A 417 -19.21 15.33 15.07
C ASN A 417 -17.75 15.80 15.21
N GLN A 418 -16.79 15.00 14.74
CA GLN A 418 -15.36 15.31 14.75
C GLN A 418 -14.71 14.79 13.46
N PRO A 419 -13.64 15.46 12.96
CA PRO A 419 -12.81 14.95 11.88
C PRO A 419 -12.26 13.56 12.23
N GLN A 420 -12.05 12.70 11.24
CA GLN A 420 -11.60 11.32 11.44
C GLN A 420 -10.40 10.97 10.57
N HIS A 421 -9.42 10.31 11.18
CA HIS A 421 -8.32 9.69 10.47
C HIS A 421 -8.63 8.22 10.21
N ARG A 422 -8.40 7.73 8.99
CA ARG A 422 -8.69 6.34 8.63
C ARG A 422 -7.56 5.73 7.80
N PHE A 423 -7.21 4.49 8.10
CA PHE A 423 -6.44 3.64 7.20
C PHE A 423 -7.37 2.76 6.38
N ILE A 424 -7.26 2.86 5.07
CA ILE A 424 -8.14 2.19 4.13
C ILE A 424 -7.29 1.31 3.22
N PRO A 425 -7.36 -0.03 3.35
CA PRO A 425 -6.81 -0.90 2.33
C PRO A 425 -7.63 -0.72 1.05
N PHE A 426 -6.91 -0.58 -0.06
CA PHE A 426 -7.45 -0.42 -1.38
C PHE A 426 -6.88 -1.48 -2.31
N ASP A 427 -7.75 -2.42 -2.67
CA ASP A 427 -7.38 -3.62 -3.40
C ASP A 427 -7.66 -3.45 -4.89
N PHE A 428 -6.64 -3.72 -5.70
CA PHE A 428 -6.74 -3.76 -7.13
C PHE A 428 -6.80 -5.21 -7.61
N VAL A 429 -7.82 -5.50 -8.39
CA VAL A 429 -8.02 -6.81 -9.01
C VAL A 429 -7.96 -6.65 -10.52
N ASN A 430 -7.09 -7.44 -11.15
CA ASN A 430 -7.03 -7.54 -12.60
C ASN A 430 -8.26 -8.33 -13.11
N THR A 431 -9.16 -7.72 -13.87
CA THR A 431 -10.36 -8.39 -14.39
C THR A 431 -10.16 -9.08 -15.75
N GLU A 432 -8.94 -9.12 -16.29
CA GLU A 432 -8.57 -10.02 -17.39
C GLU A 432 -8.37 -11.48 -16.93
N LEU A 433 -8.65 -11.79 -15.65
CA LEU A 433 -8.62 -13.14 -15.08
C LEU A 433 -9.34 -14.15 -15.99
N THR A 434 -8.61 -15.18 -16.40
CA THR A 434 -9.24 -16.38 -16.97
C THR A 434 -10.23 -16.97 -15.97
N SER A 435 -11.29 -17.65 -16.44
CA SER A 435 -12.28 -18.25 -15.52
C SER A 435 -11.63 -19.21 -14.51
N SER A 436 -10.51 -19.86 -14.84
CA SER A 436 -9.74 -20.70 -13.92
C SER A 436 -9.08 -19.91 -12.79
N MET A 437 -8.47 -18.76 -13.09
CA MET A 437 -7.79 -17.93 -12.10
C MET A 437 -8.78 -17.24 -11.18
N TYR A 438 -9.92 -16.77 -11.71
CA TYR A 438 -11.04 -16.28 -10.90
C TYR A 438 -11.51 -17.33 -9.90
N LEU A 439 -11.69 -18.58 -10.35
CA LEU A 439 -12.14 -19.66 -9.47
C LEU A 439 -11.12 -19.97 -8.36
N GLN A 440 -9.82 -19.88 -8.66
CA GLN A 440 -8.77 -20.08 -7.66
C GLN A 440 -8.73 -18.95 -6.62
N LEU A 441 -8.82 -17.69 -7.06
CA LEU A 441 -8.92 -16.53 -6.18
C LEU A 441 -10.17 -16.60 -5.29
N MET A 442 -11.31 -16.93 -5.89
CA MET A 442 -12.56 -17.11 -5.15
C MET A 442 -12.46 -18.23 -4.11
N GLN A 443 -11.79 -19.35 -4.42
CA GLN A 443 -11.59 -20.43 -3.46
C GLN A 443 -10.78 -19.98 -2.23
N GLN A 444 -9.77 -19.12 -2.41
CA GLN A 444 -9.04 -18.53 -1.29
C GLN A 444 -9.97 -17.66 -0.43
N HIS A 445 -10.75 -16.78 -1.08
CA HIS A 445 -11.67 -15.90 -0.36
C HIS A 445 -12.82 -16.63 0.34
N ILE A 446 -13.30 -17.75 -0.21
CA ILE A 446 -14.28 -18.65 0.42
C ILE A 446 -13.69 -19.25 1.69
N ALA A 447 -12.44 -19.73 1.64
CA ALA A 447 -11.76 -20.27 2.81
C ALA A 447 -11.53 -19.20 3.89
N THR A 448 -11.08 -18.00 3.49
CA THR A 448 -10.94 -16.86 4.41
C THR A 448 -12.28 -16.51 5.06
N LEU A 449 -13.36 -16.45 4.29
CA LEU A 449 -14.69 -16.16 4.83
C LEU A 449 -15.11 -17.21 5.86
N ALA A 450 -14.93 -18.50 5.56
CA ALA A 450 -15.23 -19.57 6.51
C ALA A 450 -14.43 -19.39 7.81
N ASN A 451 -13.13 -19.11 7.72
CA ASN A 451 -12.31 -18.89 8.91
C ASN A 451 -12.79 -17.68 9.71
N LEU A 452 -13.10 -16.54 9.07
CA LEU A 452 -13.62 -15.35 9.75
C LEU A 452 -14.93 -15.63 10.50
N VAL A 453 -15.83 -16.41 9.89
CA VAL A 453 -17.08 -16.86 10.53
C VAL A 453 -16.78 -17.75 11.73
N ALA A 454 -15.86 -18.71 11.58
CA ALA A 454 -15.49 -19.64 12.65
C ALA A 454 -14.85 -18.93 13.86
N ARG A 455 -14.19 -17.79 13.63
CA ARG A 455 -13.44 -16.99 14.62
C ARG A 455 -14.23 -15.83 15.24
N HIS A 456 -15.52 -15.72 14.93
CA HIS A 456 -16.39 -14.63 15.37
C HIS A 456 -15.96 -13.22 14.90
N ASP A 457 -15.25 -13.10 13.77
CA ASP A 457 -14.82 -11.79 13.25
C ASP A 457 -15.91 -11.11 12.40
N HIS A 458 -16.79 -10.37 13.07
CA HIS A 458 -17.88 -9.60 12.45
C HIS A 458 -17.40 -8.50 11.50
N ALA A 459 -16.23 -7.91 11.76
CA ALA A 459 -15.71 -6.81 10.96
C ALA A 459 -15.10 -7.34 9.66
N GLY A 460 -14.20 -8.32 9.78
CA GLY A 460 -13.59 -9.01 8.66
C GLY A 460 -14.63 -9.71 7.79
N LEU A 461 -15.64 -10.36 8.39
CA LEU A 461 -16.72 -11.02 7.66
C LEU A 461 -17.48 -10.05 6.72
N ARG A 462 -17.88 -8.87 7.22
CA ARG A 462 -18.58 -7.87 6.41
C ARG A 462 -17.74 -7.37 5.24
N GLN A 463 -16.44 -7.16 5.47
CA GLN A 463 -15.50 -6.75 4.43
C GLN A 463 -15.35 -7.85 3.36
N GLN A 464 -15.19 -9.10 3.79
CA GLN A 464 -15.00 -10.26 2.92
C GLN A 464 -16.26 -10.59 2.10
N GLU A 465 -17.45 -10.48 2.69
CA GLU A 465 -18.73 -10.63 1.97
C GLU A 465 -18.89 -9.55 0.88
N ALA A 466 -18.51 -8.31 1.19
CA ALA A 466 -18.57 -7.20 0.23
C ALA A 466 -17.60 -7.43 -0.95
N LEU A 467 -16.41 -7.96 -0.68
CA LEU A 467 -15.42 -8.36 -1.69
C LEU A 467 -15.99 -9.44 -2.61
N ILE A 468 -16.45 -10.56 -2.05
CA ILE A 468 -17.03 -11.67 -2.80
C ILE A 468 -18.22 -11.22 -3.67
N ARG A 469 -19.11 -10.39 -3.11
CA ARG A 469 -20.27 -9.86 -3.85
C ARG A 469 -19.82 -9.03 -5.06
N ARG A 470 -18.78 -8.21 -4.92
CA ARG A 470 -18.25 -7.40 -6.02
C ARG A 470 -17.55 -8.22 -7.08
N LEU A 471 -16.66 -9.13 -6.67
CA LEU A 471 -15.94 -10.02 -7.58
C LEU A 471 -16.91 -10.83 -8.44
N ASN A 472 -18.01 -11.30 -7.84
CA ASN A 472 -19.05 -12.00 -8.60
C ASN A 472 -19.84 -11.03 -9.51
N GLY A 473 -20.14 -9.82 -9.03
CA GLY A 473 -20.84 -8.79 -9.80
C GLY A 473 -20.06 -8.25 -11.01
N THR A 474 -18.73 -8.34 -11.05
CA THR A 474 -17.92 -7.87 -12.19
C THR A 474 -17.68 -8.96 -13.23
N VAL A 475 -17.48 -10.21 -12.82
CA VAL A 475 -17.10 -11.31 -13.73
C VAL A 475 -18.31 -11.96 -14.41
N TRP A 476 -19.48 -12.00 -13.77
CA TRP A 476 -20.58 -12.86 -14.19
C TRP A 476 -21.82 -12.16 -14.76
N VAL A 477 -21.79 -10.84 -14.93
CA VAL A 477 -22.91 -10.07 -15.52
C VAL A 477 -23.17 -10.42 -17.00
N GLY A 478 -22.22 -11.05 -17.70
CA GLY A 478 -22.36 -11.42 -19.12
C GLY A 478 -22.59 -12.91 -19.44
N LYS A 479 -22.57 -13.83 -18.46
CA LYS A 479 -22.53 -15.30 -18.73
C LYS A 479 -23.65 -16.13 -18.08
N ARG A 480 -24.69 -15.52 -17.50
CA ARG A 480 -25.77 -16.25 -16.80
C ARG A 480 -26.68 -17.12 -17.68
N ASN A 481 -26.51 -17.14 -19.01
CA ASN A 481 -27.53 -17.69 -19.92
C ASN A 481 -27.25 -19.09 -20.49
N PHE A 482 -26.25 -19.85 -20.02
CA PHE A 482 -25.89 -21.15 -20.63
C PHE A 482 -25.78 -22.33 -19.65
N GLY A 483 -26.67 -22.41 -18.66
CA GLY A 483 -26.80 -23.59 -17.78
C GLY A 483 -28.06 -24.41 -18.11
N LEU A 484 -28.01 -25.73 -17.88
CA LEU A 484 -29.23 -26.54 -17.74
C LEU A 484 -30.13 -25.89 -16.67
N LYS A 485 -31.44 -25.89 -16.89
CA LYS A 485 -32.38 -25.39 -15.89
C LYS A 485 -32.29 -26.28 -14.63
N ARG A 486 -32.53 -25.68 -13.46
CA ARG A 486 -32.46 -26.37 -12.15
C ARG A 486 -33.29 -27.66 -12.12
N ASP A 487 -34.44 -27.68 -12.78
CA ASP A 487 -35.32 -28.85 -12.89
C ASP A 487 -34.71 -29.98 -13.75
N GLU A 488 -33.95 -29.63 -14.79
CA GLU A 488 -33.30 -30.60 -15.69
C GLU A 488 -32.16 -31.34 -14.97
N VAL A 489 -31.41 -30.62 -14.12
CA VAL A 489 -30.37 -31.24 -13.28
C VAL A 489 -30.98 -32.11 -12.18
N TYR A 490 -32.14 -31.73 -11.67
CA TYR A 490 -32.87 -32.53 -10.67
C TYR A 490 -33.38 -33.86 -11.26
N GLU A 491 -33.95 -33.85 -12.46
CA GLU A 491 -34.36 -35.08 -13.15
C GLU A 491 -33.15 -35.94 -13.54
N LEU A 492 -32.04 -35.34 -13.98
CA LEU A 492 -30.77 -36.06 -14.18
C LEU A 492 -30.32 -36.76 -12.89
N ASN A 493 -30.43 -36.10 -11.74
CA ASN A 493 -30.05 -36.66 -10.45
C ASN A 493 -30.94 -37.84 -10.01
N LYS A 494 -32.23 -37.82 -10.37
CA LYS A 494 -33.15 -38.96 -10.15
C LYS A 494 -32.78 -40.14 -11.06
N MET A 495 -32.51 -39.88 -12.33
CA MET A 495 -32.10 -40.92 -13.30
C MET A 495 -30.78 -41.58 -12.93
N LEU A 496 -29.90 -40.85 -12.23
CA LEU A 496 -28.60 -41.33 -11.76
C LEU A 496 -28.67 -41.98 -10.37
N MET A 497 -29.83 -42.17 -9.74
CA MET A 497 -29.90 -42.91 -8.47
C MET A 497 -29.73 -44.42 -8.70
N PRO A 498 -28.79 -45.10 -8.03
CA PRO A 498 -28.53 -46.50 -8.24
C PRO A 498 -29.54 -47.38 -7.51
N LYS A 499 -29.73 -48.60 -8.04
CA LYS A 499 -30.28 -49.73 -7.27
C LYS A 499 -29.20 -50.44 -6.44
N THR A 500 -27.92 -50.34 -6.81
CA THR A 500 -26.75 -50.92 -6.12
C THR A 500 -25.51 -50.01 -6.22
N LEU A 501 -24.76 -49.83 -5.13
CA LEU A 501 -23.57 -48.96 -5.06
C LEU A 501 -22.28 -49.78 -5.29
N ASN A 502 -21.52 -49.50 -6.36
CA ASN A 502 -20.22 -50.12 -6.67
C ASN A 502 -19.30 -49.16 -7.45
N ASP A 503 -18.03 -49.54 -7.66
CA ASP A 503 -17.02 -48.70 -8.35
C ASP A 503 -17.43 -48.30 -9.77
N ASP A 504 -18.01 -49.24 -10.53
CA ASP A 504 -18.45 -49.01 -11.92
C ASP A 504 -19.58 -47.96 -12.00
N TYR A 505 -20.55 -48.04 -11.10
CA TYR A 505 -21.62 -47.06 -10.97
C TYR A 505 -21.05 -45.66 -10.69
N PHE A 506 -20.16 -45.52 -9.71
CA PHE A 506 -19.62 -44.21 -9.34
C PHE A 506 -18.77 -43.63 -10.46
N THR A 507 -17.89 -44.43 -11.06
CA THR A 507 -17.00 -43.99 -12.14
C THR A 507 -17.80 -43.57 -13.39
N THR A 508 -18.79 -44.37 -13.78
CA THR A 508 -19.67 -44.06 -14.93
C THR A 508 -20.50 -42.81 -14.68
N THR A 509 -21.04 -42.66 -13.47
CA THR A 509 -21.86 -41.50 -13.08
C THR A 509 -21.03 -40.22 -13.05
N ILE A 510 -19.85 -40.26 -12.43
CA ILE A 510 -18.92 -39.12 -12.36
C ILE A 510 -18.48 -38.71 -13.77
N ASN A 511 -18.04 -39.65 -14.61
CA ASN A 511 -17.61 -39.35 -15.99
C ASN A 511 -18.74 -38.73 -16.83
N LYS A 512 -19.97 -39.21 -16.67
CA LYS A 512 -21.13 -38.67 -17.37
C LYS A 512 -21.45 -37.24 -16.91
N ILE A 513 -21.43 -36.97 -15.60
CA ILE A 513 -21.67 -35.63 -15.07
C ILE A 513 -20.53 -34.69 -15.47
N ASP A 514 -19.27 -35.13 -15.40
CA ASP A 514 -18.10 -34.33 -15.76
C ASP A 514 -18.11 -33.92 -17.25
N SER A 515 -18.48 -34.84 -18.14
CA SER A 515 -18.73 -34.53 -19.56
C SER A 515 -19.81 -33.45 -19.74
N LEU A 516 -20.89 -33.51 -18.95
CA LEU A 516 -21.94 -32.48 -18.97
C LEU A 516 -21.44 -31.14 -18.41
N VAL A 517 -20.59 -31.15 -17.38
CA VAL A 517 -19.94 -29.94 -16.85
C VAL A 517 -19.07 -29.27 -17.90
N GLY A 518 -18.31 -30.07 -18.67
CA GLY A 518 -17.49 -29.57 -19.79
C GLY A 518 -18.33 -29.00 -20.94
N LYS A 519 -19.48 -29.60 -21.23
CA LYS A 519 -20.39 -29.17 -22.30
C LYS A 519 -21.21 -27.92 -21.95
N TYR A 520 -21.76 -27.86 -20.74
CA TYR A 520 -22.63 -26.77 -20.27
C TYR A 520 -21.89 -25.79 -19.38
N ASN A 521 -20.68 -25.43 -19.85
CA ASN A 521 -19.66 -24.62 -19.20
C ASN A 521 -20.20 -23.85 -17.97
N GLN A 522 -20.06 -24.48 -16.79
CA GLN A 522 -20.18 -23.81 -15.49
C GLN A 522 -21.62 -23.58 -14.95
N SER A 523 -22.55 -24.52 -15.15
CA SER A 523 -23.76 -24.61 -14.30
C SER A 523 -23.36 -24.94 -12.84
N PRO A 524 -23.69 -24.09 -11.85
CA PRO A 524 -23.41 -24.38 -10.44
C PRO A 524 -24.14 -25.65 -9.97
N GLU A 525 -25.31 -25.95 -10.54
CA GLU A 525 -26.08 -27.17 -10.23
C GLU A 525 -25.34 -28.45 -10.63
N LEU A 526 -24.74 -28.49 -11.83
CA LEU A 526 -23.97 -29.65 -12.29
C LEU A 526 -22.69 -29.84 -11.45
N LEU A 527 -22.02 -28.75 -11.08
CA LEU A 527 -20.85 -28.80 -10.20
C LEU A 527 -21.21 -29.36 -8.82
N LEU A 528 -22.35 -28.94 -8.26
CA LEU A 528 -22.86 -29.47 -7.00
C LEU A 528 -23.22 -30.95 -7.09
N LEU A 529 -23.83 -31.36 -8.20
CA LEU A 529 -24.13 -32.77 -8.43
C LEU A 529 -22.85 -33.61 -8.54
N LEU A 530 -21.84 -33.14 -9.26
CA LEU A 530 -20.54 -33.79 -9.40
C LEU A 530 -19.84 -33.94 -8.05
N ALA A 531 -19.74 -32.84 -7.30
CA ALA A 531 -19.09 -32.81 -5.98
C ALA A 531 -19.76 -33.77 -4.99
N ARG A 532 -21.10 -33.84 -4.99
CA ARG A 532 -21.86 -34.80 -4.16
C ARG A 532 -21.54 -36.25 -4.52
N GLN A 533 -21.45 -36.60 -5.80
CA GLN A 533 -21.12 -37.97 -6.22
C GLN A 533 -19.68 -38.34 -5.86
N GLN A 534 -18.74 -37.41 -5.98
CA GLN A 534 -17.35 -37.58 -5.57
C GLN A 534 -17.23 -37.85 -4.05
N MET A 535 -17.95 -37.08 -3.21
CA MET A 535 -18.01 -37.34 -1.76
C MET A 535 -18.64 -38.69 -1.41
N LEU A 536 -19.70 -39.10 -2.11
CA LEU A 536 -20.33 -40.41 -1.91
C LEU A 536 -19.38 -41.55 -2.30
N TYR A 537 -18.63 -41.40 -3.38
CA TYR A 537 -17.68 -42.41 -3.83
C TYR A 537 -16.49 -42.53 -2.86
N PHE A 538 -15.95 -41.40 -2.40
CA PHE A 538 -14.96 -41.38 -1.32
C PHE A 538 -15.46 -42.15 -0.09
N SER A 539 -16.69 -41.86 0.34
CA SER A 539 -17.31 -42.52 1.49
C SER A 539 -17.48 -44.03 1.30
N TYR A 540 -17.81 -44.47 0.09
CA TYR A 540 -17.89 -45.88 -0.26
C TYR A 540 -16.51 -46.56 -0.17
N GLY A 541 -15.47 -45.99 -0.79
CA GLY A 541 -14.11 -46.53 -0.77
C GLY A 541 -13.54 -46.65 0.66
N MET A 542 -13.86 -45.69 1.52
CA MET A 542 -13.44 -45.72 2.92
C MET A 542 -14.08 -46.86 3.73
N ARG A 543 -15.19 -47.46 3.27
CA ARG A 543 -15.90 -48.57 3.93
C ARG A 543 -15.47 -49.97 3.48
N LEU A 544 -14.69 -50.09 2.41
CA LEU A 544 -14.21 -51.39 1.93
C LEU A 544 -13.29 -52.07 2.95
N LYS A 545 -13.30 -53.41 2.99
CA LYS A 545 -12.50 -54.19 3.95
C LYS A 545 -10.99 -54.07 3.62
N SER A 546 -10.12 -54.34 4.59
CA SER A 546 -8.65 -54.20 4.43
C SER A 546 -8.07 -54.99 3.26
N ALA A 547 -8.58 -56.19 2.98
CA ALA A 547 -8.16 -57.02 1.83
C ALA A 547 -8.57 -56.40 0.47
N GLU A 548 -9.74 -55.74 0.40
CA GLU A 548 -10.23 -55.04 -0.79
C GLU A 548 -9.44 -53.74 -1.00
N LYS A 549 -9.11 -53.03 0.08
CA LYS A 549 -8.21 -51.87 0.07
C LYS A 549 -6.78 -52.25 -0.36
N GLN A 550 -6.24 -53.38 0.11
CA GLN A 550 -4.92 -53.88 -0.31
C GLN A 550 -4.88 -54.29 -1.78
N LYS A 551 -5.95 -54.91 -2.30
CA LYS A 551 -6.07 -55.22 -3.73
C LYS A 551 -6.08 -53.94 -4.58
N ALA A 552 -6.75 -52.88 -4.12
CA ALA A 552 -6.77 -51.57 -4.76
C ALA A 552 -5.46 -50.76 -4.59
N ALA A 553 -4.74 -50.93 -3.48
CA ALA A 553 -3.47 -50.27 -3.17
C ALA A 553 -2.23 -50.92 -3.81
N SER A 554 -2.39 -52.07 -4.49
CA SER A 554 -1.33 -52.74 -5.25
C SER A 554 -0.73 -51.89 -6.38
N SER A 555 -1.29 -50.69 -6.64
CA SER A 555 -0.83 -49.63 -7.53
C SER A 555 0.16 -48.63 -6.90
N GLY A 556 0.57 -48.82 -5.63
CA GLY A 556 1.56 -47.95 -4.96
C GLY A 556 0.99 -46.68 -4.32
N VAL A 557 -0.34 -46.50 -4.31
CA VAL A 557 -1.03 -45.35 -3.68
C VAL A 557 -1.71 -45.80 -2.38
N SER A 558 -1.46 -45.09 -1.26
CA SER A 558 -1.95 -45.48 0.08
C SER A 558 -3.48 -45.42 0.24
N ASN A 559 -4.16 -44.57 -0.53
CA ASN A 559 -5.62 -44.50 -0.62
C ASN A 559 -6.07 -44.06 -2.03
N PRO A 560 -6.58 -44.98 -2.87
CA PRO A 560 -6.93 -44.66 -4.26
C PRO A 560 -8.14 -43.72 -4.38
N TRP A 561 -8.95 -43.56 -3.32
CA TRP A 561 -10.12 -42.66 -3.31
C TRP A 561 -9.83 -41.26 -2.77
N ALA A 562 -8.62 -40.98 -2.28
CA ALA A 562 -8.30 -39.68 -1.67
C ALA A 562 -8.47 -38.48 -2.62
N HIS A 563 -8.17 -38.67 -3.91
CA HIS A 563 -8.33 -37.63 -4.93
C HIS A 563 -9.78 -37.14 -5.06
N LEU A 564 -10.78 -38.00 -4.81
CA LEU A 564 -12.20 -37.65 -4.91
C LEU A 564 -12.63 -36.61 -3.88
N LEU A 565 -12.00 -36.61 -2.70
CA LEU A 565 -12.26 -35.59 -1.67
C LEU A 565 -11.72 -34.22 -2.11
N TRP A 566 -10.54 -34.22 -2.74
CA TRP A 566 -9.94 -33.04 -3.35
C TRP A 566 -10.77 -32.48 -4.50
N ASP A 567 -11.25 -33.35 -5.38
CA ASP A 567 -12.11 -32.95 -6.50
C ASP A 567 -13.46 -32.42 -6.02
N ALA A 568 -14.05 -33.06 -5.00
CA ALA A 568 -15.29 -32.59 -4.39
C ALA A 568 -15.13 -31.19 -3.78
N ARG A 569 -14.07 -30.96 -2.98
CA ARG A 569 -13.71 -29.64 -2.44
C ARG A 569 -13.63 -28.59 -3.53
N ARG A 570 -12.90 -28.91 -4.61
CA ARG A 570 -12.71 -28.01 -5.75
C ARG A 570 -14.04 -27.67 -6.41
N ASN A 571 -14.89 -28.67 -6.67
CA ASN A 571 -16.17 -28.49 -7.35
C ASN A 571 -17.21 -27.76 -6.49
N PHE A 572 -17.27 -28.03 -5.17
CA PHE A 572 -18.07 -27.21 -4.25
C PHE A 572 -17.58 -25.75 -4.23
N GLY A 573 -16.27 -25.53 -4.12
CA GLY A 573 -15.69 -24.19 -4.15
C GLY A 573 -15.98 -23.44 -5.45
N ARG A 574 -15.96 -24.14 -6.60
CA ARG A 574 -16.36 -23.56 -7.89
C ARG A 574 -17.84 -23.19 -7.93
N ALA A 575 -18.72 -24.01 -7.37
CA ALA A 575 -20.14 -23.71 -7.29
C ALA A 575 -20.41 -22.48 -6.41
N ILE A 576 -19.73 -22.36 -5.26
CA ILE A 576 -19.79 -21.17 -4.39
C ILE A 576 -19.25 -19.94 -5.12
N ALA A 577 -18.14 -20.07 -5.85
CA ALA A 577 -17.55 -18.94 -6.60
C ALA A 577 -18.51 -18.37 -7.65
N MET A 578 -19.32 -19.24 -8.27
CA MET A 578 -20.33 -18.83 -9.26
C MET A 578 -21.59 -18.27 -8.61
N ASP A 579 -22.06 -18.91 -7.53
CA ASP A 579 -23.22 -18.46 -6.76
C ASP A 579 -22.95 -18.54 -5.25
N PRO A 580 -22.37 -17.47 -4.65
CA PRO A 580 -22.01 -17.43 -3.24
C PRO A 580 -23.19 -17.52 -2.27
N LYS A 581 -24.43 -17.38 -2.78
CA LYS A 581 -25.67 -17.47 -1.99
C LYS A 581 -26.19 -18.92 -1.88
N ARG A 582 -25.51 -19.90 -2.49
CA ARG A 582 -25.89 -21.32 -2.42
C ARG A 582 -25.51 -21.92 -1.07
N ALA A 583 -26.46 -21.93 -0.14
CA ALA A 583 -26.29 -22.57 1.16
C ALA A 583 -25.88 -24.06 1.03
N ASP A 584 -26.43 -24.79 0.05
CA ASP A 584 -26.12 -26.19 -0.20
C ASP A 584 -24.67 -26.43 -0.68
N ALA A 585 -24.09 -25.44 -1.38
CA ALA A 585 -22.70 -25.46 -1.80
C ALA A 585 -21.74 -25.27 -0.62
N TRP A 586 -22.04 -24.30 0.26
CA TRP A 586 -21.30 -24.06 1.50
C TRP A 586 -21.35 -25.26 2.43
N TYR A 587 -22.53 -25.86 2.59
CA TYR A 587 -22.73 -27.03 3.42
C TYR A 587 -21.89 -28.23 2.95
N GLY A 588 -21.95 -28.57 1.65
CA GLY A 588 -21.13 -29.63 1.06
C GLY A 588 -19.63 -29.36 1.11
N TRP A 589 -19.21 -28.09 0.88
CA TRP A 589 -17.82 -27.68 1.01
C TRP A 589 -17.31 -27.86 2.45
N GLY A 590 -18.06 -27.42 3.46
CA GLY A 590 -17.70 -27.59 4.86
C GLY A 590 -17.49 -29.06 5.24
N LEU A 591 -18.42 -29.94 4.86
CA LEU A 591 -18.34 -31.37 5.16
C LEU A 591 -17.14 -32.07 4.55
N SER A 592 -16.66 -31.58 3.41
CA SER A 592 -15.45 -32.11 2.81
C SER A 592 -14.19 -31.83 3.65
N TRP A 593 -14.24 -30.91 4.61
CA TRP A 593 -13.17 -30.61 5.58
C TRP A 593 -13.33 -31.32 6.93
N ALA A 594 -14.38 -32.13 7.12
CA ALA A 594 -14.78 -32.61 8.44
C ALA A 594 -13.69 -33.37 9.21
N ASP A 595 -12.78 -34.07 8.53
CA ASP A 595 -11.68 -34.82 9.16
C ASP A 595 -10.33 -34.06 9.11
N GLU A 596 -10.25 -32.86 8.53
CA GLU A 596 -8.99 -32.14 8.28
C GLU A 596 -8.93 -30.72 8.89
N ASP A 597 -10.01 -29.94 8.77
CA ASP A 597 -9.99 -28.52 9.18
C ASP A 597 -11.33 -28.13 9.84
N PRO A 598 -11.36 -28.08 11.19
CA PRO A 598 -12.58 -27.78 11.93
C PRO A 598 -13.02 -26.32 11.78
N GLU A 599 -12.11 -25.35 11.57
CA GLU A 599 -12.49 -23.94 11.35
C GLU A 599 -13.23 -23.80 10.02
N LYS A 600 -12.71 -24.41 8.95
CA LYS A 600 -13.40 -24.40 7.64
C LYS A 600 -14.75 -25.10 7.67
N LEU A 601 -14.86 -26.24 8.37
CA LEU A 601 -16.14 -26.93 8.56
C LEU A 601 -17.13 -26.04 9.30
N VAL A 602 -16.78 -25.58 10.51
CA VAL A 602 -17.66 -24.77 11.36
C VAL A 602 -18.09 -23.50 10.65
N GLY A 603 -17.14 -22.76 10.08
CA GLY A 603 -17.39 -21.52 9.36
C GLY A 603 -18.34 -21.69 8.18
N ALA A 604 -18.13 -22.73 7.37
CA ALA A 604 -19.00 -23.01 6.23
C ALA A 604 -20.41 -23.45 6.64
N LEU A 605 -20.54 -24.23 7.73
CA LEU A 605 -21.84 -24.63 8.28
C LEU A 605 -22.63 -23.42 8.81
N VAL A 606 -21.98 -22.56 9.60
CA VAL A 606 -22.58 -21.33 10.14
C VAL A 606 -23.02 -20.43 8.99
N TYR A 607 -22.17 -20.24 7.99
CA TYR A 607 -22.49 -19.39 6.85
C TYR A 607 -23.63 -19.95 5.99
N ALA A 608 -23.67 -21.28 5.77
CA ALA A 608 -24.79 -21.94 5.10
C ALA A 608 -26.11 -21.72 5.85
N GLN A 609 -26.10 -21.86 7.19
CA GLN A 609 -27.28 -21.61 8.03
C GLN A 609 -27.72 -20.14 7.98
N ARG A 610 -26.78 -19.20 8.01
CA ARG A 610 -27.06 -17.76 7.83
C ARG A 610 -27.75 -17.47 6.50
N LEU A 611 -27.28 -18.07 5.40
CA LEU A 611 -27.89 -17.91 4.08
C LEU A 611 -29.31 -18.46 4.01
N LEU A 612 -29.56 -19.61 4.65
CA LEU A 612 -30.91 -20.19 4.76
C LEU A 612 -31.84 -19.26 5.56
N HIS A 613 -31.37 -18.76 6.71
CA HIS A 613 -32.14 -17.86 7.56
C HIS A 613 -32.49 -16.52 6.87
N GLN A 614 -31.55 -15.97 6.08
CA GLN A 614 -31.79 -14.78 5.26
C GLN A 614 -32.84 -15.01 4.16
N ALA A 615 -32.91 -16.21 3.58
CA ALA A 615 -33.90 -16.56 2.57
C ALA A 615 -35.32 -16.63 3.16
N GLU A 616 -35.46 -17.11 4.40
CA GLU A 616 -36.75 -17.23 5.11
C GLU A 616 -37.31 -15.88 5.53
N THR A 617 -36.46 -14.99 6.07
CA THR A 617 -36.86 -13.66 6.56
C THR A 617 -37.25 -12.68 5.44
N SER A 618 -36.81 -12.94 4.20
CA SER A 618 -37.05 -12.08 3.04
C SER A 618 -38.40 -12.32 2.33
N GLN A 619 -39.38 -12.99 2.96
CA GLN A 619 -40.74 -13.25 2.41
C GLN A 619 -41.65 -12.00 2.29
N SER A 620 -41.07 -10.85 1.91
CA SER A 620 -41.77 -9.66 1.45
C SER A 620 -41.34 -9.35 0.01
N THR A 621 -42.09 -9.90 -0.96
CA THR A 621 -42.32 -9.36 -2.32
C THR A 621 -41.09 -8.92 -3.15
N LEU A 622 -40.40 -9.86 -3.81
CA LEU A 622 -40.03 -9.82 -5.27
C LEU A 622 -39.02 -10.91 -5.72
N TYR A 623 -38.61 -11.84 -4.84
CA TYR A 623 -37.81 -13.02 -5.22
C TYR A 623 -38.46 -14.29 -4.64
N SER A 624 -39.67 -14.62 -5.09
CA SER A 624 -40.41 -15.81 -4.64
C SER A 624 -40.01 -17.09 -5.38
N GLU A 625 -38.73 -17.26 -5.76
CA GLU A 625 -38.21 -18.52 -6.32
C GLU A 625 -37.32 -19.29 -5.32
N THR A 626 -37.20 -18.80 -4.08
CA THR A 626 -36.37 -19.41 -3.02
C THR A 626 -37.23 -20.06 -1.92
N MET A 627 -38.00 -21.08 -2.31
CA MET A 627 -38.00 -22.43 -1.75
C MET A 627 -39.38 -23.12 -1.69
N SER A 628 -39.56 -24.24 -2.42
CA SER A 628 -40.73 -25.13 -2.29
C SER A 628 -40.40 -26.63 -2.46
N GLN A 629 -40.75 -27.38 -1.40
CA GLN A 629 -40.93 -28.83 -1.15
C GLN A 629 -39.96 -29.92 -1.73
N SER A 630 -39.26 -29.72 -2.84
CA SER A 630 -38.30 -30.69 -3.43
C SER A 630 -36.83 -30.42 -3.01
N GLU A 631 -36.47 -29.16 -2.73
CA GLU A 631 -35.20 -28.78 -2.09
C GLU A 631 -35.03 -29.38 -0.68
N ARG A 632 -36.17 -29.81 -0.11
CA ARG A 632 -36.33 -30.47 1.19
C ARG A 632 -36.23 -32.00 1.14
N ALA A 633 -36.16 -32.65 -0.01
CA ALA A 633 -36.19 -34.12 -0.10
C ALA A 633 -34.84 -34.79 -0.40
N LEU A 634 -33.80 -34.04 -0.84
CA LEU A 634 -32.59 -34.62 -1.44
C LEU A 634 -31.22 -34.19 -0.88
N GLU A 635 -31.06 -32.95 -0.39
CA GLU A 635 -30.12 -32.68 0.74
C GLU A 635 -30.33 -33.76 1.83
N PHE A 636 -31.62 -33.99 2.06
CA PHE A 636 -32.28 -34.87 3.00
C PHE A 636 -32.17 -36.40 2.74
N LEU A 637 -31.54 -36.89 1.67
CA LEU A 637 -31.14 -38.32 1.57
C LEU A 637 -29.60 -38.47 1.58
N LYS A 638 -28.87 -37.41 1.24
CA LYS A 638 -27.51 -37.54 0.69
C LYS A 638 -26.41 -37.18 1.65
N LEU A 639 -26.71 -36.50 2.76
CA LEU A 639 -25.97 -36.74 4.01
C LEU A 639 -26.46 -37.94 4.81
N ARG A 640 -27.73 -38.32 4.62
CA ARG A 640 -28.45 -39.32 5.43
C ARG A 640 -27.78 -40.70 5.50
N LEU A 641 -26.85 -41.00 4.59
CA LEU A 641 -25.99 -42.19 4.66
C LEU A 641 -24.51 -41.88 4.92
N LEU A 642 -24.07 -40.62 4.78
CA LEU A 642 -22.68 -40.17 4.89
C LEU A 642 -22.14 -40.23 6.32
N LEU A 643 -22.99 -40.50 7.33
CA LEU A 643 -22.62 -41.06 8.65
C LEU A 643 -23.18 -42.48 8.90
N GLY A 644 -24.19 -42.92 8.16
CA GLY A 644 -25.19 -43.88 8.64
C GLY A 644 -24.85 -45.38 8.67
N MET A 645 -23.78 -45.90 8.05
CA MET A 645 -23.47 -47.35 8.16
C MET A 645 -21.97 -47.64 8.21
N ASN A 646 -21.42 -47.46 9.42
CA ASN A 646 -20.25 -48.14 10.01
C ASN A 646 -18.85 -47.78 9.47
N LEU A 647 -18.36 -46.57 9.81
CA LEU A 647 -16.96 -46.46 10.26
C LEU A 647 -16.88 -47.29 11.55
N GLN A 648 -16.42 -48.54 11.44
CA GLN A 648 -16.53 -49.56 12.48
C GLN A 648 -16.33 -49.00 13.90
N HIS A 649 -17.43 -49.02 14.66
CA HIS A 649 -17.57 -49.02 16.12
C HIS A 649 -17.62 -47.73 16.97
N GLN A 650 -17.31 -46.49 16.55
CA GLN A 650 -17.36 -45.36 17.52
C GLN A 650 -17.64 -43.91 17.02
N ARG A 651 -18.31 -43.67 15.89
CA ARG A 651 -18.54 -42.29 15.40
C ARG A 651 -20.02 -41.88 15.23
N VAL A 652 -20.73 -41.72 16.37
CA VAL A 652 -21.83 -40.75 16.54
C VAL A 652 -21.34 -39.70 17.54
N GLY A 653 -20.59 -38.70 17.09
CA GLY A 653 -19.94 -37.78 18.02
C GLY A 653 -19.49 -36.54 17.30
N TRP A 654 -18.33 -36.57 16.67
CA TRP A 654 -17.64 -35.37 16.17
C TRP A 654 -18.47 -34.37 15.34
N LEU A 655 -19.13 -34.81 14.25
CA LEU A 655 -19.89 -33.91 13.39
C LEU A 655 -21.15 -33.37 14.10
N ASP A 656 -21.82 -34.21 14.88
CA ASP A 656 -22.98 -33.83 15.67
C ASP A 656 -22.58 -32.84 16.77
N ILE A 657 -21.38 -32.99 17.34
CA ILE A 657 -20.80 -32.09 18.35
C ILE A 657 -20.48 -30.72 17.75
N LEU A 658 -19.81 -30.68 16.62
CA LEU A 658 -19.53 -29.41 15.94
C LEU A 658 -20.83 -28.75 15.49
N SER A 659 -21.80 -29.51 15.00
CA SER A 659 -23.13 -28.99 14.64
C SER A 659 -23.89 -28.46 15.87
N ALA A 660 -23.75 -29.12 17.03
CA ALA A 660 -24.29 -28.64 18.30
C ALA A 660 -23.60 -27.36 18.77
N ARG A 661 -22.26 -27.26 18.67
CA ARG A 661 -21.51 -26.04 18.98
C ARG A 661 -21.86 -24.89 18.07
N VAL A 662 -22.01 -25.15 16.77
CA VAL A 662 -22.55 -24.17 15.79
C VAL A 662 -23.89 -23.64 16.26
N SER A 663 -24.81 -24.54 16.64
CA SER A 663 -26.15 -24.19 17.08
C SER A 663 -26.18 -23.40 18.41
N GLN A 664 -25.17 -23.55 19.27
CA GLN A 664 -25.11 -22.87 20.56
C GLN A 664 -24.31 -21.56 20.53
N ASN A 665 -23.13 -21.59 19.90
CA ASN A 665 -22.12 -20.55 20.07
C ASN A 665 -22.07 -19.55 18.91
N TYR A 666 -22.79 -19.80 17.81
CA TYR A 666 -22.73 -18.96 16.60
C TYR A 666 -24.07 -18.32 16.25
N GLN A 667 -24.99 -18.23 17.20
CA GLN A 667 -26.32 -17.61 16.99
C GLN A 667 -26.21 -16.13 16.56
N ASP A 668 -25.21 -15.42 17.06
CA ASP A 668 -24.88 -14.04 16.68
C ASP A 668 -24.40 -13.93 15.22
N MET A 669 -23.75 -14.97 14.70
CA MET A 669 -23.33 -15.06 13.30
C MET A 669 -24.45 -15.51 12.36
N ILE A 670 -25.42 -16.28 12.85
CA ILE A 670 -26.54 -16.82 12.06
C ILE A 670 -27.69 -15.81 11.95
N SER A 671 -28.08 -15.20 13.07
CA SER A 671 -29.21 -14.28 13.17
C SER A 671 -28.72 -12.82 13.13
N THR A 672 -29.08 -12.09 12.08
CA THR A 672 -28.70 -10.66 11.93
C THR A 672 -29.69 -9.69 12.60
N GLY A 673 -30.51 -10.18 13.53
CA GLY A 673 -31.52 -9.40 14.26
C GLY A 673 -32.17 -10.15 15.42
N SER A 674 -32.94 -9.43 16.24
CA SER A 674 -33.59 -9.83 17.51
C SER A 674 -34.69 -10.91 17.42
N GLY A 675 -34.83 -11.59 16.28
CA GLY A 675 -35.84 -12.62 16.08
C GLY A 675 -35.28 -13.99 16.44
N ALA A 676 -35.95 -14.73 17.33
CA ALA A 676 -35.59 -16.12 17.59
C ALA A 676 -35.71 -16.95 16.30
N PRO A 677 -34.75 -17.85 16.00
CA PRO A 677 -34.75 -18.62 14.77
C PRO A 677 -35.99 -19.52 14.68
N SER A 678 -36.81 -19.33 13.64
CA SER A 678 -37.98 -20.14 13.36
C SER A 678 -37.64 -21.22 12.31
N GLN A 679 -37.13 -22.38 12.76
CA GLN A 679 -37.00 -23.70 12.08
C GLN A 679 -35.63 -24.10 11.47
N PRO A 680 -35.49 -25.40 11.11
CA PRO A 680 -35.40 -26.55 12.00
C PRO A 680 -33.91 -26.77 12.32
N ALA A 681 -33.49 -26.51 13.55
CA ALA A 681 -32.16 -26.93 13.97
C ALA A 681 -32.03 -28.45 13.74
N TYR A 682 -30.90 -28.89 13.18
CA TYR A 682 -30.57 -30.32 12.99
C TYR A 682 -30.78 -31.13 14.28
N MET A 683 -30.66 -30.46 15.43
CA MET A 683 -30.99 -30.95 16.77
C MET A 683 -31.69 -29.84 17.57
N SER A 684 -32.60 -30.19 18.47
CA SER A 684 -33.20 -29.21 19.39
C SER A 684 -32.13 -28.57 20.29
N GLN A 685 -32.41 -27.37 20.82
CA GLN A 685 -31.49 -26.69 21.74
C GLN A 685 -31.16 -27.60 22.95
N GLU A 686 -32.13 -28.35 23.45
CA GLU A 686 -31.95 -29.34 24.52
C GLU A 686 -31.04 -30.51 24.11
N GLN A 687 -31.22 -31.07 22.89
CA GLN A 687 -30.33 -32.11 22.34
C GLN A 687 -28.90 -31.60 22.15
N SER A 688 -28.74 -30.36 21.68
CA SER A 688 -27.43 -29.72 21.53
C SER A 688 -26.71 -29.58 22.88
N SER A 689 -27.43 -29.15 23.93
CA SER A 689 -26.87 -29.00 25.29
C SER A 689 -26.44 -30.33 25.88
N GLN A 690 -27.27 -31.36 25.75
CA GLN A 690 -26.94 -32.69 26.23
C GLN A 690 -25.74 -33.31 25.50
N LEU A 691 -25.54 -33.00 24.20
CA LEU A 691 -24.41 -33.50 23.42
C LEU A 691 -23.11 -32.75 23.73
N VAL A 692 -23.15 -31.43 23.87
CA VAL A 692 -21.98 -30.62 24.27
C VAL A 692 -21.51 -31.01 25.68
N GLU A 693 -22.43 -31.24 26.61
CA GLU A 693 -22.13 -31.64 27.99
C GLU A 693 -21.52 -33.06 28.08
N LYS A 694 -21.99 -34.02 27.25
CA LYS A 694 -21.47 -35.41 27.23
C LYS A 694 -20.03 -35.54 26.69
N VAL A 695 -19.46 -34.50 26.08
CA VAL A 695 -18.21 -34.58 25.31
C VAL A 695 -16.98 -34.10 26.05
N ALA A 696 -17.15 -33.30 27.09
CA ALA A 696 -16.13 -33.27 28.13
C ALA A 696 -15.73 -34.71 28.52
N ILE A 697 -16.67 -35.68 28.41
CA ILE A 697 -16.52 -37.00 29.00
C ILE A 697 -15.83 -38.08 28.14
N ARG A 698 -15.59 -37.90 26.82
CA ARG A 698 -15.01 -38.98 25.97
C ARG A 698 -13.82 -38.56 25.08
N PRO A 699 -12.72 -39.36 25.05
CA PRO A 699 -11.58 -39.11 24.16
C PRO A 699 -11.93 -39.33 22.69
N MET A 700 -11.49 -38.40 21.82
CA MET A 700 -11.62 -38.54 20.37
C MET A 700 -10.77 -39.70 19.80
N PRO A 701 -11.33 -40.58 18.93
CA PRO A 701 -10.57 -41.55 18.17
C PRO A 701 -10.15 -40.95 16.82
N PHE A 702 -8.95 -40.39 16.73
CA PHE A 702 -8.34 -40.02 15.44
C PHE A 702 -7.32 -41.08 14.97
N PRO A 703 -7.45 -41.63 13.75
CA PRO A 703 -6.32 -42.21 13.04
C PRO A 703 -5.47 -41.07 12.45
N ARG A 704 -4.19 -41.04 12.83
CA ARG A 704 -3.14 -40.09 12.40
C ARG A 704 -2.70 -40.26 10.93
N SER A 705 -3.57 -40.62 9.99
CA SER A 705 -3.12 -41.17 8.69
C SER A 705 -3.30 -40.29 7.46
N LEU A 706 -3.55 -39.00 7.62
CA LEU A 706 -2.93 -37.98 6.78
C LEU A 706 -2.52 -36.90 7.76
N GLU A 707 -1.23 -36.58 7.78
CA GLU A 707 -0.68 -35.50 8.60
C GLU A 707 -1.63 -34.33 8.52
N LEU A 708 -2.29 -33.99 9.64
CA LEU A 708 -2.74 -32.62 9.86
C LEU A 708 -1.54 -31.79 9.42
N GLN A 709 -1.70 -31.01 8.35
CA GLN A 709 -0.77 -29.94 8.08
C GLN A 709 -0.91 -29.02 9.28
N VAL A 710 -0.18 -29.34 10.35
CA VAL A 710 0.22 -28.38 11.36
C VAL A 710 0.74 -27.23 10.52
N PRO A 711 0.14 -26.03 10.60
CA PRO A 711 0.63 -24.88 9.86
C PRO A 711 2.13 -24.87 10.05
N GLU A 712 2.87 -25.01 8.95
CA GLU A 712 4.32 -25.15 9.01
C GLU A 712 4.83 -23.90 9.72
N VAL A 713 5.30 -24.05 10.97
CA VAL A 713 5.81 -22.93 11.74
C VAL A 713 6.96 -22.37 10.90
N PRO A 714 6.88 -21.14 10.38
CA PRO A 714 7.89 -20.63 9.47
C PRO A 714 9.25 -20.72 10.17
N GLN A 715 10.12 -21.63 9.73
CA GLN A 715 11.33 -21.95 10.48
C GLN A 715 12.41 -20.85 10.41
N GLU A 716 12.25 -19.84 9.55
CA GLU A 716 13.17 -18.70 9.51
C GLU A 716 12.47 -17.43 9.04
N LYS A 717 11.95 -16.59 9.95
CA LYS A 717 11.70 -15.16 9.67
C LYS A 717 11.95 -14.31 10.93
N LYS A 718 12.70 -13.21 10.73
CA LYS A 718 13.17 -12.25 11.74
C LYS A 718 12.09 -11.91 12.77
N TYR A 719 12.46 -12.04 14.04
CA TYR A 719 11.69 -11.54 15.18
C TYR A 719 11.41 -10.04 15.01
N SER A 720 10.14 -9.64 15.05
CA SER A 720 9.76 -8.24 15.27
C SER A 720 9.52 -8.02 16.77
N ALA A 721 9.73 -6.79 17.26
CA ALA A 721 9.81 -6.44 18.68
C ALA A 721 8.46 -6.40 19.44
N GLY A 722 7.60 -7.42 19.28
CA GLY A 722 6.34 -7.54 20.02
C GLY A 722 6.40 -8.47 21.22
N ILE A 723 5.54 -8.25 22.22
CA ILE A 723 5.38 -9.09 23.41
C ILE A 723 4.15 -9.99 23.22
N VAL A 724 4.34 -11.30 23.31
CA VAL A 724 3.24 -12.27 23.40
C VAL A 724 3.12 -12.76 24.83
N SER A 725 1.91 -12.69 25.40
CA SER A 725 1.64 -13.21 26.74
C SER A 725 0.52 -14.24 26.73
N VAL A 726 0.77 -15.37 27.38
CA VAL A 726 -0.20 -16.44 27.62
C VAL A 726 -0.14 -16.81 29.09
N SER A 727 -1.29 -16.85 29.77
CA SER A 727 -1.39 -17.26 31.17
C SER A 727 -1.29 -18.78 31.32
N PHE A 728 -0.13 -19.37 31.01
CA PHE A 728 0.09 -20.83 30.96
C PHE A 728 -0.31 -21.56 32.25
N GLU A 729 -0.07 -20.95 33.42
CA GLU A 729 -0.39 -21.55 34.72
C GLU A 729 -1.88 -21.57 35.01
N GLN A 730 -2.57 -20.47 34.71
CA GLN A 730 -4.03 -20.38 34.81
C GLN A 730 -4.72 -21.31 33.80
N ALA A 731 -4.08 -21.54 32.66
CA ALA A 731 -4.54 -22.47 31.62
C ALA A 731 -4.19 -23.95 31.91
N GLY A 732 -3.43 -24.27 32.96
CA GLY A 732 -3.05 -25.65 33.30
C GLY A 732 -2.06 -26.30 32.32
N ILE A 733 -1.27 -25.50 31.59
CA ILE A 733 -0.31 -25.96 30.59
C ILE A 733 1.03 -26.35 31.25
N THR A 734 1.48 -27.57 30.95
CA THR A 734 2.69 -28.16 31.50
C THR A 734 3.93 -27.42 31.03
N GLN A 735 4.90 -27.25 31.94
CA GLN A 735 6.10 -26.43 31.72
C GLN A 735 6.91 -26.83 30.48
N ALA A 736 6.96 -28.12 30.14
CA ALA A 736 7.69 -28.65 28.99
C ALA A 736 7.10 -28.25 27.62
N THR A 737 5.89 -27.68 27.58
CA THR A 737 5.17 -27.35 26.34
C THR A 737 4.67 -25.90 26.30
N ARG A 738 5.26 -25.02 27.12
CA ARG A 738 4.98 -23.58 27.13
C ARG A 738 5.64 -22.88 25.92
N THR A 739 5.17 -23.20 24.73
CA THR A 739 5.55 -22.54 23.48
C THR A 739 4.69 -21.30 23.29
N LEU A 740 5.32 -20.13 23.25
CA LEU A 740 4.62 -18.90 22.90
C LEU A 740 4.31 -18.90 21.39
N PRO A 741 3.15 -18.35 20.98
CA PRO A 741 2.88 -18.00 19.60
C PRO A 741 4.00 -17.16 18.99
N PHE A 742 4.29 -17.41 17.72
CA PHE A 742 5.11 -16.51 16.92
C PHE A 742 4.45 -15.12 16.87
N PHE A 743 5.24 -14.04 16.87
CA PHE A 743 4.73 -12.67 16.68
C PHE A 743 4.92 -12.26 15.21
N PRO A 744 3.87 -12.29 14.38
CA PRO A 744 3.94 -11.86 12.99
C PRO A 744 4.17 -10.36 12.87
N ASP A 745 4.98 -9.96 11.88
CA ASP A 745 5.07 -8.56 11.50
C ASP A 745 3.83 -8.18 10.66
N VAL A 746 2.94 -7.44 11.30
CA VAL A 746 1.68 -6.93 10.75
C VAL A 746 1.78 -5.41 10.68
N GLY A 747 1.15 -4.73 9.74
CA GLY A 747 1.21 -3.25 9.66
C GLY A 747 0.63 -2.52 10.90
N PRO A 748 0.46 -1.19 10.84
CA PRO A 748 -0.06 -0.39 11.97
C PRO A 748 -1.49 -0.76 12.42
N GLN A 749 -2.22 -1.55 11.62
CA GLN A 749 -3.53 -2.10 11.98
C GLN A 749 -3.51 -2.93 13.27
N ALA A 750 -2.34 -3.38 13.72
CA ALA A 750 -2.13 -4.13 14.95
C ALA A 750 -1.68 -3.26 16.14
N ALA A 751 -1.82 -1.93 16.08
CA ALA A 751 -1.52 -1.05 17.21
C ALA A 751 -2.38 -1.39 18.44
N GLY A 752 -1.74 -1.36 19.62
CA GLY A 752 -2.37 -1.68 20.90
C GLY A 752 -2.29 -3.17 21.26
N GLU A 753 -2.86 -3.53 22.42
CA GLU A 753 -3.00 -4.93 22.83
C GLU A 753 -4.14 -5.58 22.05
N LYS A 754 -3.84 -6.73 21.45
CA LYS A 754 -4.76 -7.54 20.66
C LYS A 754 -4.89 -8.92 21.30
N THR A 755 -6.10 -9.36 21.55
CA THR A 755 -6.35 -10.58 22.31
C THR A 755 -7.07 -11.62 21.46
N VAL A 756 -6.56 -12.85 21.45
CA VAL A 756 -7.19 -14.04 20.87
C VAL A 756 -7.69 -14.92 22.01
N VAL A 757 -8.94 -15.36 21.94
CA VAL A 757 -9.48 -16.35 22.88
C VAL A 757 -9.66 -17.68 22.16
N ILE A 758 -9.10 -18.74 22.73
CA ILE A 758 -9.06 -20.09 22.16
C ILE A 758 -9.82 -21.04 23.08
N ASP A 759 -10.74 -21.80 22.49
CA ASP A 759 -11.45 -22.90 23.11
C ASP A 759 -10.82 -24.23 22.66
N LEU A 760 -10.27 -24.99 23.61
CA LEU A 760 -9.60 -26.26 23.37
C LEU A 760 -10.35 -27.43 24.01
N ASP A 761 -10.60 -28.48 23.24
CA ASP A 761 -10.98 -29.78 23.83
C ASP A 761 -9.71 -30.55 24.15
N VAL A 762 -9.50 -30.83 25.43
CA VAL A 762 -8.31 -31.49 25.94
C VAL A 762 -8.66 -32.93 26.30
N SER A 763 -7.87 -33.88 25.81
CA SER A 763 -8.00 -35.30 26.17
C SER A 763 -7.62 -35.57 27.62
N ALA A 764 -8.04 -36.71 28.17
CA ALA A 764 -7.57 -37.19 29.49
C ALA A 764 -6.03 -37.28 29.60
N GLN A 765 -5.33 -37.43 28.47
CA GLN A 765 -3.86 -37.43 28.40
C GLN A 765 -3.23 -36.03 28.37
N GLY A 766 -4.04 -34.98 28.43
CA GLY A 766 -3.59 -33.58 28.38
C GLY A 766 -3.23 -33.09 26.98
N LYS A 767 -3.63 -33.78 25.92
CA LYS A 767 -3.38 -33.33 24.53
C LYS A 767 -4.60 -32.62 23.95
N PRO A 768 -4.41 -31.48 23.24
CA PRO A 768 -5.46 -30.87 22.42
C PRO A 768 -6.01 -31.87 21.41
N GLN A 769 -7.33 -31.92 21.30
CA GLN A 769 -8.06 -32.73 20.34
C GLN A 769 -8.85 -31.86 19.35
N LEU A 770 -9.34 -30.69 19.81
CA LEU A 770 -9.96 -29.66 18.98
C LEU A 770 -9.45 -28.30 19.47
N VAL A 771 -9.15 -27.39 18.54
CA VAL A 771 -8.76 -26.02 18.82
C VAL A 771 -9.63 -25.12 17.94
N LEU A 772 -10.41 -24.24 18.56
CA LEU A 772 -11.21 -23.24 17.87
C LEU A 772 -10.95 -21.88 18.50
N ILE A 773 -10.90 -20.83 17.69
CA ILE A 773 -10.85 -19.46 18.19
C ILE A 773 -12.28 -19.02 18.48
N SER A 774 -12.58 -18.71 19.74
CA SER A 774 -13.89 -18.23 20.18
C SER A 774 -14.02 -16.71 20.17
N SER A 775 -12.90 -15.99 20.05
CA SER A 775 -12.87 -14.56 19.78
C SER A 775 -11.59 -14.19 19.04
N SER A 776 -11.74 -13.67 17.82
CA SER A 776 -10.65 -13.11 17.02
C SER A 776 -10.06 -11.84 17.64
N SER A 777 -8.77 -11.62 17.38
CA SER A 777 -8.08 -10.36 17.67
C SER A 777 -8.40 -9.23 16.69
N GLY A 778 -9.07 -9.54 15.57
CA GLY A 778 -9.21 -8.65 14.41
C GLY A 778 -7.96 -8.58 13.53
N VAL A 779 -6.92 -9.38 13.82
CA VAL A 779 -5.68 -9.49 13.03
C VAL A 779 -5.45 -10.96 12.66
N ALA A 780 -5.71 -11.33 11.41
CA ALA A 780 -5.71 -12.73 10.97
C ALA A 780 -4.39 -13.49 11.26
N LEU A 781 -3.25 -12.81 11.13
CA LEU A 781 -1.93 -13.42 11.39
C LEU A 781 -1.72 -13.72 12.88
N TYR A 782 -2.26 -12.92 13.80
CA TYR A 782 -2.20 -13.19 15.25
C TYR A 782 -3.06 -14.38 15.61
N ASP A 783 -4.27 -14.45 15.04
CA ASP A 783 -5.16 -15.60 15.20
C ASP A 783 -4.50 -16.91 14.72
N GLU A 784 -3.86 -16.90 13.53
CA GLU A 784 -3.15 -18.06 12.99
C GLU A 784 -1.95 -18.47 13.86
N ALA A 785 -1.16 -17.51 14.33
CA ALA A 785 -0.04 -17.80 15.22
C ALA A 785 -0.48 -18.40 16.55
N ALA A 786 -1.58 -17.90 17.11
CA ALA A 786 -2.16 -18.41 18.35
C ALA A 786 -2.70 -19.83 18.19
N LEU A 787 -3.39 -20.11 17.07
CA LEU A 787 -3.91 -21.43 16.73
C LEU A 787 -2.78 -22.45 16.52
N ALA A 788 -1.72 -22.07 15.79
CA ALA A 788 -0.57 -22.94 15.56
C ALA A 788 0.13 -23.33 16.87
N ALA A 789 0.32 -22.37 17.79
CA ALA A 789 0.92 -22.64 19.09
C ALA A 789 0.03 -23.53 19.97
N ALA A 790 -1.29 -23.31 19.96
CA ALA A 790 -2.25 -24.04 20.78
C ALA A 790 -2.21 -25.57 20.55
N TRP A 791 -1.95 -26.02 19.31
CA TRP A 791 -1.79 -27.44 18.99
C TRP A 791 -0.54 -28.09 19.59
N THR A 792 0.46 -27.29 19.98
CA THR A 792 1.71 -27.79 20.56
C THR A 792 1.68 -27.87 22.09
N TRP A 793 0.67 -27.28 22.73
CA TRP A 793 0.54 -27.27 24.19
C TRP A 793 0.13 -28.63 24.74
N GLN A 794 0.60 -28.94 25.94
CA GLN A 794 0.20 -30.12 26.71
C GLN A 794 -0.28 -29.69 28.09
N PHE A 795 -1.49 -30.11 28.45
CA PHE A 795 -2.18 -29.81 29.69
C PHE A 795 -1.94 -30.90 30.74
N ALA A 796 -2.21 -30.57 32.00
CA ALA A 796 -2.19 -31.56 33.07
C ALA A 796 -3.17 -32.72 32.77
N LYS A 797 -2.73 -33.96 33.03
CA LYS A 797 -3.59 -35.14 32.85
C LYS A 797 -4.77 -35.06 33.80
N GLN A 798 -5.96 -35.34 33.28
CA GLN A 798 -7.19 -35.40 34.05
C GLN A 798 -7.88 -36.75 33.82
N PRO A 799 -8.75 -37.21 34.75
CA PRO A 799 -9.41 -38.52 34.62
C PRO A 799 -10.29 -38.63 33.37
N VAL A 800 -10.74 -37.49 32.88
CA VAL A 800 -11.71 -37.32 31.80
C VAL A 800 -11.24 -36.14 30.93
N GLY A 801 -11.69 -36.08 29.67
CA GLY A 801 -11.47 -34.89 28.85
C GLY A 801 -12.13 -33.64 29.46
N HIS A 802 -11.78 -32.46 28.96
CA HIS A 802 -12.43 -31.22 29.37
C HIS A 802 -12.28 -30.14 28.30
N LEU A 803 -13.15 -29.13 28.37
CA LEU A 803 -13.00 -27.90 27.61
C LEU A 803 -12.10 -26.95 28.40
N GLN A 804 -11.08 -26.39 27.76
CA GLN A 804 -10.18 -25.40 28.33
C GLN A 804 -10.21 -24.13 27.49
N ARG A 805 -10.40 -22.98 28.14
CA ARG A 805 -10.30 -21.67 27.48
C ARG A 805 -8.95 -21.04 27.78
N VAL A 806 -8.29 -20.52 26.75
CA VAL A 806 -6.98 -19.87 26.87
C VAL A 806 -7.01 -18.53 26.17
N THR A 807 -6.48 -17.51 26.84
CA THR A 807 -6.35 -16.16 26.31
C THR A 807 -4.90 -15.91 25.92
N VAL A 808 -4.69 -15.43 24.69
CA VAL A 808 -3.39 -15.05 24.14
C VAL A 808 -3.43 -13.56 23.83
N SER A 809 -2.54 -12.78 24.42
CA SER A 809 -2.39 -11.36 24.10
C SER A 809 -1.13 -11.13 23.26
N PHE A 810 -1.30 -10.37 22.18
CA PHE A 810 -0.23 -9.80 21.36
C PHE A 810 -0.19 -8.31 21.64
N ARG A 811 0.96 -7.82 22.11
CA ARG A 811 1.18 -6.40 22.35
C ARG A 811 2.37 -5.97 21.52
N ARG A 812 2.12 -5.10 20.55
CA ARG A 812 3.18 -4.47 19.78
C ARG A 812 3.78 -3.29 20.52
#